data_AF-A0A7N8WKD5-F1
#
_entry.id   AF-A0A7N8WKD5-F1
#
_cell.length_a   1.000
_cell.length_b   1.000
_cell.length_c   1.000
_cell.angle_alpha   90.00
_cell.angle_beta   90.00
_cell.angle_gamma   90.00
#
_symmetry.space_group_name_H-M   'P 1'
#
loop_
_entity.id
_entity.type
_entity.pdbx_description
1 polymer ?
#
loop_
_entity_poly.entity_id
_entity_poly.type
_entity_poly.pdbx_seq_one_letter_code
_entity_poly.pdbx_strand_id
1 'polypeptide(L)'
;RNTNPEEQFLHCARNGDLLGIQKLLMSKIRDGMQININCKGKNKSNLGWTPLHLACYFGHKDVVEELLKAGADVNLPNNIGDTPLHKAAFTGRKEVVMLLLHYDACPTVINGSAQIPKDVTQNAEIRSMLEAAERTEERKLEDKLLEAAREGDLTTLTQLFSRKKPPDINCTDLLGNTPLHCAAYRGQKQCALKLLKSGASPNIKNKNGKALFDLVSDTAMKQVLEGNIHRKSLKIRLLIILSCVIPQSSRFFGWRSYWVVLQDGVLSWYSKQSDAAANVRRQGCKSLTRAHCLVTKDNCFFTLKCFDDSVHHFKVSPQNDPETMRKAWLDALEEHAAYSTHYCSQEQGSEGEEEEGQVMSLGDTKLKPMHQMQLNKIIELHVNVCYFRTSLPAPMFSRNDFSIWSILRNCIGMELSKITMPVIFNEPLSFLQRLTEYMEHTYLICQANTSSDSVERMKCVAAFAVSAVASQWERTGKPFNPLLGETYELVREDLGFRLISEQVSHHPPVSAFHAEGLTQDFVFHGSIYPKLKFWGKSVEAEPKGIITLELPKHSEAYTWTNPTCCVHNIIVGQLWIEQYGNVEVINHRTGERCCLNFKPCGLFGKELHKVEGYILDKSKKKLCALYGKWTECLYVVDPAAFEAHKKNDKKGVEEKKASQPGCSEDQEQGPSSVSDSVEVIPGSQLLWRVAPRPANSAEMYSFTSFAMQLNELHKEMEGVLPQTDCRLRPDIRAMENGDIDLASEEKKRLEEKQRAARKNRSKSDEEWKTRWFQQGQNPHTSSQDWLFSGGYWDREYRQLPDIY
;
A
#
# COMPACT_ATOMS: atom_id res chain seq x y z
N ARG A 1 31.28 32.90 39.00
CA ARG A 1 29.90 33.40 39.14
C ARG A 1 28.98 32.22 38.82
N ASN A 2 28.14 31.77 39.75
CA ASN A 2 27.17 30.70 39.48
C ASN A 2 26.06 31.25 38.57
N THR A 3 26.16 30.98 37.27
CA THR A 3 25.03 31.16 36.35
C THR A 3 24.06 30.00 36.53
N ASN A 4 22.75 30.30 36.56
CA ASN A 4 21.68 29.30 36.65
C ASN A 4 21.89 28.20 35.58
N PRO A 5 21.86 26.90 35.91
CA PRO A 5 21.98 25.81 34.94
C PRO A 5 21.01 25.94 33.75
N GLU A 6 19.79 26.44 33.94
CA GLU A 6 18.84 26.70 32.83
C GLU A 6 19.33 27.81 31.89
N GLU A 7 19.94 28.88 32.41
CA GLU A 7 20.50 29.96 31.58
C GLU A 7 21.78 29.49 30.87
N GLN A 8 22.58 28.62 31.48
CA GLN A 8 23.68 27.93 30.79
C GLN A 8 23.14 27.04 29.66
N PHE A 9 22.08 26.28 29.91
CA PHE A 9 21.46 25.38 28.94
C PHE A 9 20.88 26.15 27.73
N LEU A 10 20.17 27.25 27.98
CA LEU A 10 19.70 28.18 26.94
C LEU A 10 20.87 28.82 26.17
N HIS A 11 21.98 29.15 26.83
CA HIS A 11 23.17 29.72 26.21
C HIS A 11 23.90 28.72 25.31
N CYS A 12 24.11 27.49 25.76
CA CYS A 12 24.71 26.42 24.94
C CYS A 12 23.82 26.14 23.71
N ALA A 13 22.50 26.08 23.88
CA ALA A 13 21.57 25.86 22.77
C ALA A 13 21.55 27.01 21.75
N ARG A 14 21.72 28.26 22.20
CA ARG A 14 21.85 29.44 21.33
C ARG A 14 23.12 29.43 20.50
N ASN A 15 24.22 28.93 21.06
CA ASN A 15 25.55 29.01 20.44
C ASN A 15 25.98 27.73 19.69
N GLY A 16 25.19 26.65 19.74
CA GLY A 16 25.52 25.38 19.09
C GLY A 16 26.48 24.51 19.88
N ASP A 17 26.64 24.76 21.19
CA ASP A 17 27.55 24.02 22.06
C ASP A 17 26.95 22.66 22.47
N LEU A 18 27.09 21.69 21.57
CA LEU A 18 26.62 20.31 21.76
C LEU A 18 27.24 19.64 22.99
N LEU A 19 28.54 19.85 23.23
CA LEU A 19 29.23 19.25 24.38
C LEU A 19 28.74 19.83 25.71
N GLY A 20 28.45 21.14 25.76
CA GLY A 20 27.80 21.78 26.89
C GLY A 20 26.39 21.24 27.14
N ILE A 21 25.58 21.08 26.09
CA ILE A 21 24.24 20.48 26.17
C ILE A 21 24.31 19.03 26.69
N GLN A 22 25.14 18.18 26.09
CA GLN A 22 25.33 16.79 26.52
C GLN A 22 25.83 16.71 27.97
N LYS A 23 26.76 17.57 28.39
CA LYS A 23 27.26 17.61 29.78
C LYS A 23 26.16 17.99 30.78
N LEU A 24 25.33 18.99 30.46
CA LEU A 24 24.19 19.41 31.30
C LEU A 24 23.04 18.38 31.31
N LEU A 25 22.86 17.62 30.24
CA LEU A 25 21.92 16.50 30.18
C LEU A 25 22.44 15.28 30.96
N MET A 26 23.75 15.05 31.00
CA MET A 26 24.36 13.90 31.70
C MET A 26 24.55 14.15 33.21
N SER A 27 24.68 15.39 33.67
CA SER A 27 24.69 15.70 35.13
C SER A 27 23.40 15.30 35.85
N LYS A 28 22.30 15.16 35.08
CA LYS A 28 20.99 14.61 35.49
C LYS A 28 21.10 13.22 36.14
N ILE A 29 22.14 12.45 35.82
CA ILE A 29 22.37 11.09 36.34
C ILE A 29 23.20 11.09 37.65
N ARG A 30 24.01 12.12 37.90
CA ARG A 30 25.05 12.07 38.95
C ARG A 30 24.72 12.86 40.22
N ASP A 31 24.09 14.02 40.08
CA ASP A 31 23.91 14.98 41.20
C ASP A 31 22.43 15.29 41.52
N GLY A 32 21.47 14.57 40.93
CA GLY A 32 20.03 14.76 41.17
C GLY A 32 19.44 16.10 40.67
N MET A 33 20.22 16.90 39.94
CA MET A 33 19.82 18.23 39.50
C MET A 33 18.83 18.18 38.32
N GLN A 34 17.54 18.46 38.59
CA GLN A 34 16.50 18.54 37.56
C GLN A 34 16.60 19.84 36.75
N ILE A 35 17.26 19.80 35.60
CA ILE A 35 17.14 20.85 34.57
C ILE A 35 15.86 20.59 33.78
N ASN A 36 14.97 21.58 33.70
CA ASN A 36 13.82 21.54 32.81
C ASN A 36 14.31 21.72 31.35
N ILE A 37 14.25 20.67 30.54
CA ILE A 37 14.66 20.74 29.11
C ILE A 37 13.83 21.74 28.30
N ASN A 38 12.61 22.00 28.75
CA ASN A 38 11.67 22.97 28.18
C ASN A 38 11.70 24.32 28.93
N CYS A 39 12.77 24.63 29.67
CA CYS A 39 12.93 25.91 30.37
C CYS A 39 12.76 27.09 29.40
N LYS A 40 12.07 28.15 29.83
CA LYS A 40 11.88 29.37 29.02
C LYS A 40 12.81 30.47 29.48
N GLY A 41 13.50 31.11 28.55
CA GLY A 41 14.38 32.25 28.82
C GLY A 41 13.63 33.39 29.49
N LYS A 42 14.25 34.00 30.50
CA LYS A 42 13.67 35.09 31.31
C LYS A 42 14.25 36.46 30.94
N ASN A 43 15.32 36.48 30.13
CA ASN A 43 16.03 37.69 29.72
C ASN A 43 15.41 38.30 28.45
N LYS A 44 15.52 39.63 28.27
CA LYS A 44 14.96 40.35 27.10
C LYS A 44 15.41 39.79 25.74
N SER A 45 16.55 39.11 25.68
CA SER A 45 17.16 38.57 24.45
C SER A 45 16.73 37.14 24.08
N ASN A 46 15.94 36.46 24.92
CA ASN A 46 15.40 35.11 24.69
C ASN A 46 14.04 34.88 25.41
N LEU A 47 13.30 35.95 25.72
CA LEU A 47 12.12 35.90 26.59
C LEU A 47 11.06 34.93 26.06
N GLY A 48 10.74 33.90 26.83
CA GLY A 48 9.73 32.89 26.49
C GLY A 48 10.19 31.80 25.52
N TRP A 49 11.44 31.85 25.02
CA TRP A 49 11.99 30.85 24.11
C TRP A 49 12.60 29.69 24.89
N THR A 50 12.43 28.47 24.36
CA THR A 50 13.07 27.26 24.89
C THR A 50 14.45 27.04 24.23
N PRO A 51 15.31 26.15 24.78
CA PRO A 51 16.55 25.74 24.13
C PRO A 51 16.32 25.30 22.68
N LEU A 52 15.25 24.54 22.43
CA LEU A 52 14.87 24.06 21.10
C LEU A 52 14.53 25.22 20.14
N HIS A 53 13.80 26.25 20.58
CA HIS A 53 13.57 27.44 19.75
C HIS A 53 14.86 28.16 19.36
N LEU A 54 15.81 28.28 20.30
CA LEU A 54 17.09 28.93 20.06
C LEU A 54 17.92 28.13 19.05
N ALA A 55 18.10 26.83 19.29
CA ALA A 55 18.84 25.95 18.38
C ALA A 55 18.23 25.93 16.97
N CYS A 56 16.89 25.87 16.87
CA CYS A 56 16.17 25.88 15.59
C CYS A 56 16.30 27.21 14.83
N TYR A 57 16.22 28.35 15.52
CA TYR A 57 16.35 29.67 14.91
C TYR A 57 17.77 29.89 14.35
N PHE A 58 18.81 29.56 15.13
CA PHE A 58 20.20 29.73 14.69
C PHE A 58 20.64 28.68 13.68
N GLY A 59 20.00 27.51 13.63
CA GLY A 59 20.27 26.44 12.66
C GLY A 59 21.17 25.32 13.16
N HIS A 60 21.31 25.19 14.48
CA HIS A 60 22.23 24.23 15.14
C HIS A 60 21.67 22.81 15.13
N LYS A 61 21.64 22.18 13.95
CA LYS A 61 21.01 20.87 13.70
C LYS A 61 21.36 19.81 14.76
N ASP A 62 22.64 19.66 15.08
CA ASP A 62 23.09 18.59 15.98
C ASP A 62 22.60 18.82 17.42
N VAL A 63 22.49 20.09 17.85
CA VAL A 63 21.89 20.47 19.13
C VAL A 63 20.38 20.33 19.12
N VAL A 64 19.70 20.65 18.00
CA VAL A 64 18.27 20.37 17.83
C VAL A 64 18.02 18.86 17.98
N GLU A 65 18.85 18.02 17.37
CA GLU A 65 18.72 16.56 17.45
C GLU A 65 18.94 16.03 18.87
N GLU A 66 19.97 16.51 19.58
CA GLU A 66 20.24 16.14 20.97
C GLU A 66 19.11 16.55 21.93
N LEU A 67 18.57 17.76 21.76
CA LEU A 67 17.45 18.25 22.56
C LEU A 67 16.17 17.41 22.33
N LEU A 68 15.87 17.06 21.07
CA LEU A 68 14.73 16.19 20.75
C LEU A 68 14.90 14.78 21.32
N LYS A 69 16.09 14.18 21.18
CA LYS A 69 16.43 12.88 21.81
C LYS A 69 16.25 12.90 23.33
N ALA A 70 16.59 14.01 23.98
CA ALA A 70 16.45 14.18 25.42
C ALA A 70 15.02 14.54 25.90
N GLY A 71 14.05 14.56 24.99
CA GLY A 71 12.62 14.76 25.30
C GLY A 71 12.17 16.21 25.33
N ALA A 72 12.81 17.11 24.57
CA ALA A 72 12.31 18.46 24.37
C ALA A 72 10.96 18.42 23.63
N ASP A 73 9.99 19.22 24.08
CA ASP A 73 8.68 19.29 23.43
C ASP A 73 8.80 20.09 22.12
N VAL A 74 8.65 19.35 21.01
CA VAL A 74 8.76 19.83 19.63
C VAL A 74 7.66 20.85 19.25
N ASN A 75 6.52 20.81 19.93
CA ASN A 75 5.31 21.58 19.63
C ASN A 75 5.04 22.69 20.65
N LEU A 76 5.80 22.76 21.75
CA LEU A 76 5.64 23.77 22.81
C LEU A 76 5.75 25.20 22.27
N PRO A 77 4.70 26.05 22.37
CA PRO A 77 4.77 27.42 21.91
C PRO A 77 5.61 28.32 22.83
N ASN A 78 6.33 29.28 22.25
CA ASN A 78 6.89 30.44 22.95
C ASN A 78 5.79 31.45 23.36
N ASN A 79 6.18 32.58 23.96
CA ASN A 79 5.22 33.58 24.46
C ASN A 79 4.43 34.34 23.36
N ILE A 80 4.75 34.15 22.08
CA ILE A 80 4.06 34.72 20.91
C ILE A 80 3.23 33.63 20.19
N GLY A 81 3.24 32.38 20.69
CA GLY A 81 2.56 31.25 20.07
C GLY A 81 3.36 30.55 18.96
N ASP A 82 4.55 31.03 18.61
CA ASP A 82 5.41 30.31 17.65
C ASP A 82 5.93 29.02 18.29
N THR A 83 5.94 27.94 17.50
CA THR A 83 6.63 26.69 17.83
C THR A 83 8.08 26.71 17.31
N PRO A 84 8.94 25.75 17.71
CA PRO A 84 10.27 25.57 17.09
C PRO A 84 10.22 25.45 15.57
N LEU A 85 9.17 24.82 15.01
CA LEU A 85 8.97 24.68 13.57
C LEU A 85 8.71 26.03 12.87
N HIS A 86 7.95 26.94 13.49
CA HIS A 86 7.81 28.32 12.99
C HIS A 86 9.17 29.02 12.92
N LYS A 87 10.03 28.84 13.94
CA LYS A 87 11.34 29.50 13.96
C LYS A 87 12.31 28.93 12.93
N ALA A 88 12.35 27.61 12.74
CA ALA A 88 13.16 26.98 11.68
C ALA A 88 12.68 27.37 10.27
N ALA A 89 11.35 27.43 10.06
CA ALA A 89 10.77 27.80 8.78
C ALA A 89 11.00 29.29 8.45
N PHE A 90 10.81 30.19 9.43
CA PHE A 90 11.07 31.62 9.31
C PHE A 90 12.54 31.93 8.97
N THR A 91 13.51 31.23 9.58
CA THR A 91 14.94 31.42 9.31
C THR A 91 15.48 30.60 8.14
N GLY A 92 14.62 29.87 7.41
CA GLY A 92 15.00 29.15 6.20
C GLY A 92 15.86 27.91 6.43
N ARG A 93 15.83 27.30 7.62
CA ARG A 93 16.70 26.19 8.02
C ARG A 93 16.13 24.83 7.60
N LYS A 94 16.26 24.49 6.31
CA LYS A 94 15.68 23.29 5.68
C LYS A 94 15.96 21.99 6.45
N GLU A 95 17.22 21.75 6.85
CA GLU A 95 17.65 20.54 7.55
C GLU A 95 17.02 20.43 8.95
N VAL A 96 16.81 21.57 9.61
CA VAL A 96 16.13 21.66 10.90
C VAL A 96 14.63 21.49 10.74
N VAL A 97 14.01 22.04 9.69
CA VAL A 97 12.59 21.81 9.39
C VAL A 97 12.32 20.33 9.13
N MET A 98 13.14 19.66 8.31
CA MET A 98 13.06 18.20 8.10
C MET A 98 13.21 17.42 9.41
N LEU A 99 14.18 17.80 10.25
CA LEU A 99 14.42 17.16 11.53
C LEU A 99 13.24 17.33 12.50
N LEU A 100 12.66 18.52 12.58
CA LEU A 100 11.48 18.78 13.43
C LEU A 100 10.26 18.00 12.95
N LEU A 101 9.94 18.07 11.65
CA LEU A 101 8.82 17.32 11.06
C LEU A 101 8.97 15.80 11.27
N HIS A 102 10.20 15.30 11.28
CA HIS A 102 10.45 13.89 11.60
C HIS A 102 10.13 13.54 13.06
N TYR A 103 10.39 14.43 14.02
CA TYR A 103 10.02 14.23 15.43
C TYR A 103 8.58 14.70 15.72
N ASP A 104 7.65 14.49 14.78
CA ASP A 104 6.22 14.83 14.88
C ASP A 104 5.92 16.31 15.24
N ALA A 105 6.74 17.24 14.73
CA ALA A 105 6.37 18.66 14.74
C ALA A 105 5.11 18.88 13.88
N CYS A 106 4.07 19.44 14.49
CA CYS A 106 2.78 19.66 13.85
C CYS A 106 2.86 20.87 12.89
N PRO A 107 2.64 20.68 11.57
CA PRO A 107 2.76 21.75 10.57
C PRO A 107 1.55 22.69 10.55
N THR A 108 0.52 22.45 11.36
CA THR A 108 -0.75 23.22 11.37
C THR A 108 -0.99 24.03 12.65
N VAL A 109 -0.01 24.10 13.57
CA VAL A 109 -0.13 24.94 14.78
C VAL A 109 -0.22 26.40 14.37
N ILE A 110 -1.22 27.11 14.88
CA ILE A 110 -1.46 28.54 14.61
C ILE A 110 -0.81 29.37 15.72
N ASN A 111 0.08 30.29 15.37
CA ASN A 111 0.71 31.22 16.32
C ASN A 111 -0.22 32.39 16.72
N GLY A 112 0.24 33.26 17.63
CA GLY A 112 -0.51 34.43 18.09
C GLY A 112 -0.81 35.48 17.01
N SER A 113 -0.13 35.41 15.86
CA SER A 113 -0.37 36.25 14.67
C SER A 113 -1.35 35.60 13.67
N ALA A 114 -2.00 34.49 14.05
CA ALA A 114 -2.87 33.68 13.19
C ALA A 114 -2.20 33.05 11.96
N GLN A 115 -0.88 32.83 12.02
CA GLN A 115 -0.07 32.21 10.96
C GLN A 115 0.32 30.77 11.34
N ILE A 116 0.49 29.90 10.35
CA ILE A 116 1.10 28.56 10.52
C ILE A 116 2.56 28.55 9.97
N PRO A 117 3.38 27.51 10.23
CA PRO A 117 4.80 27.48 9.83
C PRO A 117 5.09 27.77 8.36
N LYS A 118 4.20 27.43 7.42
CA LYS A 118 4.41 27.75 5.99
C LYS A 118 4.16 29.23 5.66
N ASP A 119 3.36 29.94 6.45
CA ASP A 119 3.04 31.35 6.21
C ASP A 119 4.19 32.26 6.65
N VAL A 120 4.98 31.82 7.62
CA VAL A 120 6.15 32.56 8.12
C VAL A 120 7.42 32.33 7.31
N THR A 121 7.45 31.37 6.39
CA THR A 121 8.62 31.15 5.50
C THR A 121 8.46 31.85 4.15
N GLN A 122 9.60 32.31 3.62
CA GLN A 122 9.73 32.79 2.23
C GLN A 122 10.51 31.82 1.34
N ASN A 123 10.99 30.68 1.88
CA ASN A 123 11.70 29.68 1.12
C ASN A 123 10.71 28.70 0.46
N ALA A 124 10.74 28.60 -0.87
CA ALA A 124 9.82 27.79 -1.65
C ALA A 124 9.91 26.28 -1.36
N GLU A 125 11.12 25.74 -1.13
CA GLU A 125 11.32 24.32 -0.80
C GLU A 125 10.74 23.99 0.58
N ILE A 126 10.93 24.89 1.55
CA ILE A 126 10.39 24.73 2.91
C ILE A 126 8.87 24.88 2.91
N ARG A 127 8.32 25.81 2.12
CA ARG A 127 6.87 25.93 1.92
C ARG A 127 6.28 24.64 1.35
N SER A 128 6.84 24.12 0.26
CA SER A 128 6.43 22.86 -0.38
C SER A 128 6.52 21.66 0.58
N MET A 129 7.59 21.59 1.39
CA MET A 129 7.78 20.56 2.42
C MET A 129 6.70 20.61 3.50
N LEU A 130 6.33 21.81 3.97
CA LEU A 130 5.28 21.98 4.97
C LEU A 130 3.89 21.69 4.37
N GLU A 131 3.62 22.08 3.13
CA GLU A 131 2.41 21.72 2.40
C GLU A 131 2.31 20.21 2.11
N ALA A 132 3.45 19.51 1.97
CA ALA A 132 3.47 18.05 1.91
C ALA A 132 3.16 17.43 3.29
N ALA A 133 3.74 17.96 4.37
CA ALA A 133 3.47 17.49 5.73
C ALA A 133 2.00 17.68 6.14
N GLU A 134 1.38 18.82 5.78
CA GLU A 134 -0.06 19.06 5.96
C GLU A 134 -0.92 18.01 5.25
N ARG A 135 -0.65 17.76 3.96
CA ARG A 135 -1.37 16.74 3.17
C ARG A 135 -1.17 15.33 3.74
N THR A 136 -0.01 15.04 4.32
CA THR A 136 0.25 13.76 5.01
C THR A 136 -0.60 13.63 6.28
N GLU A 137 -0.75 14.70 7.06
CA GLU A 137 -1.61 14.69 8.26
C GLU A 137 -3.09 14.59 7.90
N GLU A 138 -3.53 15.23 6.82
CA GLU A 138 -4.89 15.08 6.28
C GLU A 138 -5.18 13.63 5.87
N ARG A 139 -4.27 13.00 5.11
CA ARG A 139 -4.38 11.58 4.73
C ARG A 139 -4.40 10.65 5.94
N LYS A 140 -3.56 10.86 6.96
CA LYS A 140 -3.62 10.08 8.22
C LYS A 140 -4.99 10.15 8.91
N LEU A 141 -5.76 11.23 8.74
CA LEU A 141 -7.12 11.35 9.28
C LEU A 141 -8.16 10.66 8.38
N GLU A 142 -7.95 10.66 7.07
CA GLU A 142 -8.76 9.93 6.08
C GLU A 142 -8.56 8.41 6.21
N ASP A 143 -7.33 7.94 6.40
CA ASP A 143 -7.00 6.54 6.66
C ASP A 143 -7.67 6.07 7.97
N LYS A 144 -7.60 6.87 9.04
CA LYS A 144 -8.32 6.60 10.30
C LYS A 144 -9.84 6.60 10.14
N LEU A 145 -10.39 7.42 9.23
CA LEU A 145 -11.81 7.44 8.92
C LEU A 145 -12.24 6.15 8.19
N LEU A 146 -11.44 5.71 7.21
CA LEU A 146 -11.62 4.46 6.49
C LEU A 146 -11.54 3.24 7.42
N GLU A 147 -10.58 3.22 8.34
CA GLU A 147 -10.41 2.14 9.32
C GLU A 147 -11.58 2.07 10.31
N ALA A 148 -11.94 3.20 10.93
CA ALA A 148 -13.06 3.26 11.86
C ALA A 148 -14.39 2.86 11.20
N ALA A 149 -14.57 3.17 9.91
CA ALA A 149 -15.73 2.73 9.15
C ALA A 149 -15.72 1.22 8.82
N ARG A 150 -14.54 0.63 8.59
CA ARG A 150 -14.35 -0.79 8.29
C ARG A 150 -14.59 -1.67 9.53
N GLU A 151 -14.01 -1.28 10.67
CA GLU A 151 -14.07 -2.04 11.92
C GLU A 151 -15.29 -1.70 12.78
N GLY A 152 -16.07 -0.68 12.40
CA GLY A 152 -17.31 -0.34 13.08
C GLY A 152 -17.15 0.59 14.30
N ASP A 153 -16.00 1.26 14.44
CA ASP A 153 -15.73 2.19 15.53
C ASP A 153 -16.48 3.54 15.35
N LEU A 154 -17.73 3.53 15.81
CA LEU A 154 -18.61 4.69 15.86
C LEU A 154 -18.06 5.84 16.74
N THR A 155 -17.20 5.51 17.72
CA THR A 155 -16.60 6.49 18.64
C THR A 155 -15.57 7.32 17.89
N THR A 156 -14.62 6.67 17.23
CA THR A 156 -13.60 7.34 16.40
C THR A 156 -14.23 8.09 15.24
N LEU A 157 -15.22 7.52 14.53
CA LEU A 157 -15.97 8.26 13.50
C LEU A 157 -16.59 9.56 14.06
N THR A 158 -17.20 9.50 15.24
CA THR A 158 -17.83 10.68 15.85
C THR A 158 -16.78 11.72 16.27
N GLN A 159 -15.65 11.30 16.84
CA GLN A 159 -14.53 12.20 17.18
C GLN A 159 -13.93 12.87 15.94
N LEU A 160 -13.76 12.14 14.83
CA LEU A 160 -13.22 12.67 13.57
C LEU A 160 -14.13 13.75 12.96
N PHE A 161 -15.45 13.55 12.99
CA PHE A 161 -16.42 14.54 12.49
C PHE A 161 -16.59 15.76 13.41
N SER A 162 -16.22 15.67 14.69
CA SER A 162 -16.22 16.81 15.62
C SER A 162 -14.96 17.69 15.54
N ARG A 163 -14.01 17.38 14.65
CA ARG A 163 -12.79 18.19 14.45
C ARG A 163 -13.12 19.53 13.75
N LYS A 164 -12.37 20.59 14.10
CA LYS A 164 -12.47 21.92 13.47
C LYS A 164 -12.24 21.90 11.95
N LYS A 165 -11.43 20.94 11.48
CA LYS A 165 -11.31 20.53 10.07
C LYS A 165 -11.48 19.01 10.04
N PRO A 166 -12.66 18.48 9.65
CA PRO A 166 -12.87 17.05 9.51
C PRO A 166 -12.17 16.52 8.23
N PRO A 167 -11.80 15.23 8.18
CA PRO A 167 -11.33 14.58 6.95
C PRO A 167 -12.46 14.51 5.89
N ASP A 168 -12.11 14.31 4.61
CA ASP A 168 -13.14 14.11 3.58
C ASP A 168 -13.93 12.83 3.85
N ILE A 169 -15.24 12.97 4.02
CA ILE A 169 -16.16 11.85 4.27
C ILE A 169 -16.29 10.91 3.05
N ASN A 170 -15.90 11.38 1.87
CA ASN A 170 -15.88 10.65 0.62
C ASN A 170 -14.45 10.33 0.14
N CYS A 171 -13.44 10.44 1.01
CA CYS A 171 -12.10 9.92 0.74
C CYS A 171 -12.16 8.45 0.28
N THR A 172 -11.13 7.97 -0.41
CA THR A 172 -11.12 6.61 -0.97
C THR A 172 -9.86 5.84 -0.64
N ASP A 173 -10.00 4.55 -0.35
CA ASP A 173 -8.88 3.62 -0.28
C ASP A 173 -8.20 3.39 -1.66
N LEU A 174 -7.17 2.55 -1.68
CA LEU A 174 -6.43 2.21 -2.91
C LEU A 174 -7.31 1.57 -4.00
N LEU A 175 -8.46 1.00 -3.66
CA LEU A 175 -9.43 0.39 -4.58
C LEU A 175 -10.55 1.35 -5.00
N GLY A 176 -10.58 2.58 -4.47
CA GLY A 176 -11.65 3.55 -4.70
C GLY A 176 -12.87 3.38 -3.79
N ASN A 177 -12.81 2.53 -2.76
CA ASN A 177 -13.91 2.39 -1.80
C ASN A 177 -13.89 3.58 -0.84
N THR A 178 -15.05 4.20 -0.63
CA THR A 178 -15.23 5.22 0.42
C THR A 178 -15.47 4.57 1.79
N PRO A 179 -15.35 5.31 2.92
CA PRO A 179 -15.72 4.78 4.23
C PRO A 179 -17.13 4.15 4.26
N LEU A 180 -18.08 4.70 3.49
CA LEU A 180 -19.42 4.13 3.36
C LEU A 180 -19.43 2.76 2.65
N HIS A 181 -18.58 2.54 1.64
CA HIS A 181 -18.40 1.23 1.03
C HIS A 181 -17.79 0.24 2.03
N CYS A 182 -16.78 0.63 2.80
CA CYS A 182 -16.16 -0.21 3.83
C CYS A 182 -17.17 -0.65 4.89
N ALA A 183 -17.94 0.31 5.43
CA ALA A 183 -18.97 0.04 6.44
C ALA A 183 -20.11 -0.82 5.90
N ALA A 184 -20.56 -0.57 4.66
CA ALA A 184 -21.65 -1.33 4.06
C ALA A 184 -21.24 -2.77 3.71
N TYR A 185 -20.05 -2.98 3.15
CA TYR A 185 -19.52 -4.30 2.80
C TYR A 185 -19.34 -5.20 4.03
N ARG A 186 -18.89 -4.66 5.17
CA ARG A 186 -18.72 -5.38 6.44
C ARG A 186 -19.94 -5.40 7.36
N GLY A 187 -21.12 -4.98 6.88
CA GLY A 187 -22.35 -5.03 7.70
C GLY A 187 -22.41 -4.04 8.87
N GLN A 188 -21.53 -3.03 8.91
CA GLN A 188 -21.38 -2.07 10.01
C GLN A 188 -22.51 -1.02 10.05
N LYS A 189 -23.73 -1.48 10.36
CA LYS A 189 -25.00 -0.73 10.27
C LYS A 189 -24.96 0.66 10.92
N GLN A 190 -24.44 0.78 12.14
CA GLN A 190 -24.41 2.08 12.84
C GLN A 190 -23.41 3.06 12.23
N CYS A 191 -22.28 2.56 11.73
CA CYS A 191 -21.26 3.38 11.07
C CYS A 191 -21.70 3.82 9.68
N ALA A 192 -22.32 2.94 8.89
CA ALA A 192 -22.96 3.29 7.62
C ALA A 192 -24.06 4.36 7.81
N LEU A 193 -24.90 4.22 8.85
CA LEU A 193 -25.89 5.23 9.23
C LEU A 193 -25.26 6.57 9.63
N LYS A 194 -24.19 6.55 10.45
CA LYS A 194 -23.46 7.76 10.85
C LYS A 194 -22.82 8.47 9.65
N LEU A 195 -22.20 7.72 8.74
CA LEU A 195 -21.60 8.23 7.51
C LEU A 195 -22.65 8.89 6.60
N LEU A 196 -23.79 8.22 6.36
CA LEU A 196 -24.89 8.79 5.60
C LEU A 196 -25.47 10.05 6.24
N LYS A 197 -25.63 10.07 7.57
CA LYS A 197 -26.07 11.26 8.35
C LYS A 197 -25.07 12.42 8.26
N SER A 198 -23.77 12.13 8.25
CA SER A 198 -22.69 13.12 8.11
C SER A 198 -22.42 13.56 6.65
N GLY A 199 -23.14 13.02 5.65
CA GLY A 199 -23.06 13.50 4.25
C GLY A 199 -22.34 12.58 3.26
N ALA A 200 -22.03 11.34 3.61
CA ALA A 200 -21.43 10.38 2.67
C ALA A 200 -22.31 10.12 1.44
N SER A 201 -21.69 9.99 0.28
CA SER A 201 -22.36 9.79 -1.01
C SER A 201 -22.43 8.31 -1.38
N PRO A 202 -23.64 7.71 -1.48
CA PRO A 202 -23.79 6.30 -1.85
C PRO A 202 -23.62 6.03 -3.35
N ASN A 203 -23.58 7.09 -4.17
CA ASN A 203 -23.52 7.02 -5.63
C ASN A 203 -22.10 7.00 -6.20
N ILE A 204 -21.08 7.15 -5.33
CA ILE A 204 -19.68 7.02 -5.74
C ILE A 204 -19.45 5.56 -6.14
N LYS A 205 -18.71 5.35 -7.23
CA LYS A 205 -18.28 4.03 -7.67
C LYS A 205 -16.81 3.84 -7.36
N ASN A 206 -16.43 2.65 -6.92
CA ASN A 206 -15.03 2.31 -6.73
C ASN A 206 -14.33 2.09 -8.10
N LYS A 207 -13.01 1.85 -8.09
CA LYS A 207 -12.22 1.68 -9.33
C LYS A 207 -12.66 0.48 -10.18
N ASN A 208 -13.38 -0.48 -9.58
CA ASN A 208 -13.97 -1.64 -10.25
C ASN A 208 -15.36 -1.33 -10.85
N GLY A 209 -15.80 -0.07 -10.86
CA GLY A 209 -17.08 0.37 -11.40
C GLY A 209 -18.31 0.00 -10.56
N LYS A 210 -18.09 -0.65 -9.41
CA LYS A 210 -19.15 -1.09 -8.48
C LYS A 210 -19.63 0.08 -7.63
N ALA A 211 -20.94 0.25 -7.56
CA ALA A 211 -21.60 1.14 -6.62
C ALA A 211 -21.82 0.44 -5.27
N LEU A 212 -22.23 1.21 -4.26
CA LEU A 212 -22.49 0.73 -2.91
C LEU A 212 -23.39 -0.54 -2.87
N PHE A 213 -24.46 -0.55 -3.66
CA PHE A 213 -25.41 -1.68 -3.70
C PHE A 213 -24.83 -2.97 -4.33
N ASP A 214 -23.81 -2.86 -5.20
CA ASP A 214 -23.17 -4.00 -5.85
C ASP A 214 -22.18 -4.74 -4.93
N LEU A 215 -21.86 -4.15 -3.77
CA LEU A 215 -20.97 -4.72 -2.75
C LEU A 215 -21.73 -5.32 -1.56
N VAL A 216 -22.97 -4.92 -1.33
CA VAL A 216 -23.74 -5.39 -0.16
C VAL A 216 -24.44 -6.70 -0.50
N SER A 217 -24.13 -7.74 0.26
CA SER A 217 -24.85 -9.03 0.23
C SER A 217 -26.01 -9.07 1.21
N ASP A 218 -25.83 -8.50 2.41
CA ASP A 218 -26.81 -8.52 3.51
C ASP A 218 -28.09 -7.72 3.21
N THR A 219 -29.23 -8.41 3.32
CA THR A 219 -30.58 -7.85 3.16
C THR A 219 -30.90 -6.78 4.22
N ALA A 220 -30.41 -6.90 5.45
CA ALA A 220 -30.66 -5.91 6.51
C ALA A 220 -29.86 -4.61 6.25
N MET A 221 -28.60 -4.71 5.82
CA MET A 221 -27.84 -3.56 5.34
C MET A 221 -28.47 -2.96 4.07
N LYS A 222 -28.95 -3.77 3.11
CA LYS A 222 -29.71 -3.24 1.95
C LYS A 222 -30.91 -2.43 2.40
N GLN A 223 -31.77 -2.96 3.28
CA GLN A 223 -32.91 -2.21 3.81
C GLN A 223 -32.52 -0.90 4.54
N VAL A 224 -31.36 -0.86 5.19
CA VAL A 224 -30.84 0.37 5.83
C VAL A 224 -30.37 1.40 4.79
N LEU A 225 -29.69 0.95 3.74
CA LEU A 225 -29.22 1.81 2.66
C LEU A 225 -30.38 2.25 1.76
N GLU A 226 -31.22 1.32 1.34
CA GLU A 226 -32.47 1.54 0.60
C GLU A 226 -33.43 2.41 1.40
N GLY A 227 -33.58 2.24 2.72
CA GLY A 227 -34.42 3.09 3.55
C GLY A 227 -33.93 4.55 3.61
N ASN A 228 -32.62 4.76 3.66
CA ASN A 228 -32.03 6.10 3.59
C ASN A 228 -31.98 6.67 2.17
N ILE A 229 -31.92 5.81 1.15
CA ILE A 229 -31.90 6.21 -0.27
C ILE A 229 -33.32 6.39 -0.82
N HIS A 230 -34.34 5.71 -0.29
CA HIS A 230 -35.75 6.03 -0.50
C HIS A 230 -36.09 7.34 0.22
N ARG A 231 -35.55 7.60 1.42
CA ARG A 231 -35.52 8.95 2.04
C ARG A 231 -34.72 10.01 1.28
N LYS A 232 -33.94 9.65 0.24
CA LYS A 232 -33.35 10.60 -0.75
C LYS A 232 -34.06 10.58 -2.12
N SER A 233 -34.73 9.49 -2.49
CA SER A 233 -35.40 9.30 -3.78
C SER A 233 -36.82 9.89 -3.76
N LEU A 234 -37.51 9.81 -2.62
CA LEU A 234 -38.70 10.61 -2.32
C LEU A 234 -38.39 12.13 -2.25
N LYS A 235 -37.11 12.53 -2.10
CA LYS A 235 -36.69 13.95 -2.25
C LYS A 235 -36.42 14.36 -3.70
N ILE A 236 -36.37 13.41 -4.65
CA ILE A 236 -36.13 13.68 -6.08
C ILE A 236 -37.46 13.77 -6.86
N ARG A 237 -38.60 13.61 -6.19
CA ARG A 237 -39.93 13.99 -6.71
C ARG A 237 -40.76 14.74 -5.66
N LEU A 238 -40.43 16.00 -5.40
CA LEU A 238 -41.38 17.14 -5.31
C LEU A 238 -40.65 18.48 -5.03
N LEU A 239 -39.65 18.84 -5.85
CA LEU A 239 -39.08 20.19 -5.79
C LEU A 239 -39.97 21.18 -6.57
N ILE A 240 -41.06 21.64 -5.95
CA ILE A 240 -41.88 22.70 -6.54
C ILE A 240 -41.21 24.05 -6.30
N ILE A 241 -40.51 24.53 -7.33
CA ILE A 241 -40.06 25.92 -7.41
C ILE A 241 -41.16 26.73 -8.09
N LEU A 242 -41.87 27.53 -7.30
CA LEU A 242 -42.78 28.56 -7.80
C LEU A 242 -42.45 29.91 -7.15
N SER A 243 -42.63 31.00 -7.89
CA SER A 243 -42.48 32.35 -7.34
C SER A 243 -43.79 32.79 -6.67
N CYS A 244 -43.74 33.20 -5.40
CA CYS A 244 -44.89 33.76 -4.70
C CYS A 244 -44.49 34.98 -3.85
N VAL A 245 -45.47 35.83 -3.55
CA VAL A 245 -45.25 37.13 -2.90
C VAL A 245 -45.82 37.07 -1.48
N ILE A 246 -45.03 37.50 -0.49
CA ILE A 246 -45.35 37.40 0.94
C ILE A 246 -45.46 38.82 1.52
N PRO A 247 -46.45 39.16 2.36
CA PRO A 247 -46.47 40.42 3.08
C PRO A 247 -45.66 40.29 4.37
N GLN A 248 -44.89 41.32 4.69
CA GLN A 248 -44.21 41.40 5.98
C GLN A 248 -45.13 42.13 6.97
N SER A 249 -45.36 41.57 8.17
CA SER A 249 -46.23 42.18 9.17
C SER A 249 -45.57 43.39 9.85
N SER A 250 -45.58 44.54 9.16
CA SER A 250 -45.32 45.86 9.76
C SER A 250 -46.09 46.93 8.98
N ARG A 251 -46.72 47.88 9.70
CA ARG A 251 -47.77 48.79 9.19
C ARG A 251 -47.32 49.84 8.15
N PHE A 252 -46.13 49.72 7.56
CA PHE A 252 -45.51 50.76 6.72
C PHE A 252 -44.82 50.30 5.42
N PHE A 253 -44.75 49.00 5.12
CA PHE A 253 -44.18 48.51 3.85
C PHE A 253 -45.06 47.44 3.19
N GLY A 254 -45.28 47.58 1.88
CA GLY A 254 -46.12 46.69 1.09
C GLY A 254 -45.49 45.33 0.77
N TRP A 255 -46.15 44.61 -0.13
CA TRP A 255 -45.78 43.25 -0.57
C TRP A 255 -44.35 43.16 -1.10
N ARG A 256 -43.63 42.08 -0.72
CA ARG A 256 -42.27 41.79 -1.20
C ARG A 256 -42.22 40.40 -1.85
N SER A 257 -41.63 40.35 -3.04
CA SER A 257 -41.46 39.09 -3.78
C SER A 257 -40.26 38.32 -3.26
N TYR A 258 -40.44 37.01 -3.02
CA TYR A 258 -39.38 36.11 -2.59
C TYR A 258 -39.38 34.85 -3.46
N TRP A 259 -38.22 34.21 -3.57
CA TRP A 259 -38.12 32.86 -4.11
C TRP A 259 -38.37 31.88 -2.97
N VAL A 260 -39.45 31.11 -3.07
CA VAL A 260 -39.90 30.20 -2.02
C VAL A 260 -39.66 28.77 -2.47
N VAL A 261 -39.03 27.98 -1.60
CA VAL A 261 -38.68 26.58 -1.82
C VAL A 261 -39.35 25.76 -0.74
N LEU A 262 -40.16 24.80 -1.17
CA LEU A 262 -40.74 23.79 -0.30
C LEU A 262 -39.91 22.52 -0.42
N GLN A 263 -39.37 22.03 0.70
CA GLN A 263 -38.52 20.84 0.72
C GLN A 263 -38.62 20.14 2.08
N ASP A 264 -38.81 18.83 2.09
CA ASP A 264 -38.73 17.97 3.30
C ASP A 264 -39.70 18.34 4.45
N GLY A 265 -40.83 19.00 4.15
CA GLY A 265 -41.73 19.51 5.18
C GLY A 265 -41.32 20.87 5.77
N VAL A 266 -40.34 21.54 5.17
CA VAL A 266 -39.86 22.88 5.54
C VAL A 266 -40.05 23.84 4.37
N LEU A 267 -40.72 24.96 4.63
CA LEU A 267 -40.86 26.06 3.70
C LEU A 267 -39.73 27.07 3.95
N SER A 268 -38.91 27.38 2.94
CA SER A 268 -37.80 28.34 3.03
C SER A 268 -37.94 29.44 1.97
N TRP A 269 -37.50 30.67 2.26
CA TRP A 269 -37.55 31.77 1.28
C TRP A 269 -36.26 32.59 1.18
N TYR A 270 -36.01 33.10 -0.03
CA TYR A 270 -34.74 33.70 -0.47
C TYR A 270 -35.00 34.99 -1.27
N SER A 271 -34.01 35.88 -1.30
CA SER A 271 -34.04 37.12 -2.07
C SER A 271 -34.06 36.92 -3.59
N LYS A 272 -33.36 35.89 -4.09
CA LYS A 272 -33.16 35.64 -5.53
C LYS A 272 -33.10 34.12 -5.81
N GLN A 273 -33.38 33.74 -7.06
CA GLN A 273 -33.39 32.34 -7.48
C GLN A 273 -32.03 31.64 -7.33
N SER A 274 -30.93 32.35 -7.62
CA SER A 274 -29.56 31.85 -7.44
C SER A 274 -29.25 31.52 -5.98
N ASP A 275 -29.73 32.36 -5.06
CA ASP A 275 -29.55 32.18 -3.61
C ASP A 275 -30.31 30.92 -3.14
N ALA A 276 -31.52 30.70 -3.68
CA ALA A 276 -32.31 29.49 -3.43
C ALA A 276 -31.67 28.22 -4.01
N ALA A 277 -31.22 28.26 -5.27
CA ALA A 277 -30.63 27.11 -5.97
C ALA A 277 -29.29 26.66 -5.37
N ALA A 278 -28.49 27.61 -4.86
CA ALA A 278 -27.25 27.31 -4.14
C ALA A 278 -27.44 27.20 -2.60
N ASN A 279 -28.67 27.33 -2.10
CA ASN A 279 -29.04 27.31 -0.67
C ASN A 279 -28.17 28.23 0.22
N VAL A 280 -27.94 29.47 -0.24
CA VAL A 280 -27.17 30.50 0.47
C VAL A 280 -28.05 31.73 0.73
N ARG A 281 -27.73 32.51 1.76
CA ARG A 281 -28.43 33.79 2.09
C ARG A 281 -29.96 33.66 2.29
N ARG A 282 -30.42 32.51 2.81
CA ARG A 282 -31.82 32.27 3.18
C ARG A 282 -32.36 33.39 4.08
N GLN A 283 -33.52 33.94 3.72
CA GLN A 283 -34.16 35.07 4.42
C GLN A 283 -35.08 34.60 5.55
N GLY A 284 -35.58 33.37 5.49
CA GLY A 284 -36.32 32.72 6.58
C GLY A 284 -36.79 31.31 6.21
N CYS A 285 -37.32 30.59 7.20
CA CYS A 285 -37.94 29.28 7.01
C CYS A 285 -38.96 28.94 8.12
N LYS A 286 -39.88 28.01 7.84
CA LYS A 286 -40.85 27.43 8.77
C LYS A 286 -41.02 25.92 8.55
N SER A 287 -41.20 25.16 9.62
CA SER A 287 -41.65 23.76 9.55
C SER A 287 -43.15 23.71 9.30
N LEU A 288 -43.61 22.73 8.51
CA LEU A 288 -45.01 22.50 8.20
C LEU A 288 -45.67 21.43 9.08
N THR A 289 -44.98 20.93 10.11
CA THR A 289 -45.57 20.01 11.10
C THR A 289 -46.89 20.58 11.64
N ARG A 290 -48.01 19.89 11.40
CA ARG A 290 -49.39 20.31 11.74
C ARG A 290 -49.81 21.70 11.20
N ALA A 291 -49.15 22.22 10.17
CA ALA A 291 -49.56 23.44 9.49
C ALA A 291 -50.76 23.17 8.57
N HIS A 292 -51.60 24.18 8.35
CA HIS A 292 -52.75 24.09 7.44
C HIS A 292 -52.97 25.39 6.68
N CYS A 293 -53.54 25.28 5.48
CA CYS A 293 -53.82 26.40 4.60
C CYS A 293 -55.29 26.85 4.71
N LEU A 294 -55.50 28.17 4.67
CA LEU A 294 -56.80 28.84 4.66
C LEU A 294 -56.93 29.64 3.35
N VAL A 295 -58.01 29.40 2.62
CA VAL A 295 -58.27 29.99 1.31
C VAL A 295 -59.27 31.14 1.43
N THR A 296 -59.00 32.27 0.78
CA THR A 296 -59.90 33.42 0.73
C THR A 296 -60.70 33.47 -0.58
N LYS A 297 -61.77 34.28 -0.62
CA LYS A 297 -62.58 34.51 -1.83
C LYS A 297 -61.81 35.13 -3.01
N ASP A 298 -60.64 35.71 -2.79
CA ASP A 298 -59.76 36.20 -3.86
C ASP A 298 -58.87 35.07 -4.37
N ASN A 299 -58.96 34.80 -5.67
CA ASN A 299 -58.33 33.65 -6.31
C ASN A 299 -56.80 33.73 -6.42
N CYS A 300 -56.21 34.89 -6.13
CA CYS A 300 -54.75 35.03 -6.07
C CYS A 300 -54.14 34.77 -4.68
N PHE A 301 -54.94 34.55 -3.62
CA PHE A 301 -54.43 34.52 -2.24
C PHE A 301 -54.77 33.25 -1.46
N PHE A 302 -53.85 32.89 -0.56
CA PHE A 302 -54.04 31.90 0.50
C PHE A 302 -53.21 32.27 1.73
N THR A 303 -53.49 31.64 2.87
CA THR A 303 -52.81 31.87 4.14
C THR A 303 -52.36 30.54 4.75
N LEU A 304 -51.10 30.42 5.13
CA LEU A 304 -50.57 29.29 5.87
C LEU A 304 -50.58 29.63 7.37
N LYS A 305 -51.26 28.81 8.18
CA LYS A 305 -51.12 28.83 9.64
C LYS A 305 -50.21 27.70 10.08
N CYS A 306 -49.11 28.04 10.72
CA CYS A 306 -48.15 27.09 11.29
C CYS A 306 -48.58 26.65 12.71
N PHE A 307 -48.01 25.56 13.21
CA PHE A 307 -48.32 25.04 14.55
C PHE A 307 -47.86 25.97 15.69
N ASP A 308 -46.86 26.83 15.46
CA ASP A 308 -46.38 27.85 16.42
C ASP A 308 -47.23 29.14 16.41
N ASP A 309 -48.50 29.03 15.98
CA ASP A 309 -49.45 30.11 15.74
C ASP A 309 -48.99 31.22 14.77
N SER A 310 -47.83 31.07 14.10
CA SER A 310 -47.40 32.03 13.08
C SER A 310 -48.26 31.93 11.81
N VAL A 311 -48.69 33.09 11.32
CA VAL A 311 -49.59 33.22 10.17
C VAL A 311 -48.83 33.91 9.04
N HIS A 312 -48.75 33.24 7.90
CA HIS A 312 -48.06 33.72 6.70
C HIS A 312 -49.04 33.79 5.53
N HIS A 313 -49.28 34.98 5.00
CA HIS A 313 -50.12 35.14 3.81
C HIS A 313 -49.28 35.04 2.54
N PHE A 314 -49.86 34.50 1.46
CA PHE A 314 -49.20 34.31 0.18
C PHE A 314 -50.09 34.81 -0.95
N LYS A 315 -49.46 35.44 -1.95
CA LYS A 315 -50.10 35.82 -3.21
C LYS A 315 -49.40 35.14 -4.39
N VAL A 316 -50.16 34.45 -5.22
CA VAL A 316 -49.71 33.91 -6.51
C VAL A 316 -49.82 34.96 -7.62
N SER A 317 -49.09 34.76 -8.71
CA SER A 317 -49.00 35.77 -9.78
C SER A 317 -50.28 35.79 -10.64
N PRO A 318 -50.90 36.96 -10.88
CA PRO A 318 -52.18 37.04 -11.61
C PRO A 318 -52.07 36.85 -13.13
N GLN A 319 -50.86 36.77 -13.70
CA GLN A 319 -50.67 36.75 -15.16
C GLN A 319 -50.95 35.39 -15.83
N ASN A 320 -50.83 34.28 -15.10
CA ASN A 320 -51.04 32.92 -15.61
C ASN A 320 -51.96 32.17 -14.64
N ASP A 321 -53.19 31.86 -15.08
CA ASP A 321 -54.25 31.11 -14.35
C ASP A 321 -54.03 30.99 -12.83
N PRO A 322 -54.38 32.05 -12.06
CA PRO A 322 -54.08 32.11 -10.64
C PRO A 322 -54.83 31.04 -9.82
N GLU A 323 -55.95 30.51 -10.31
CA GLU A 323 -56.67 29.44 -9.61
C GLU A 323 -55.89 28.12 -9.63
N THR A 324 -55.45 27.70 -10.82
CA THR A 324 -54.61 26.50 -10.97
C THR A 324 -53.27 26.65 -10.25
N MET A 325 -52.63 27.82 -10.33
CA MET A 325 -51.36 28.05 -9.63
C MET A 325 -51.52 28.09 -8.10
N ARG A 326 -52.61 28.69 -7.59
CA ARG A 326 -52.94 28.65 -6.15
C ARG A 326 -53.23 27.22 -5.70
N LYS A 327 -53.97 26.44 -6.49
CA LYS A 327 -54.28 25.04 -6.16
C LYS A 327 -53.01 24.19 -6.05
N ALA A 328 -52.10 24.27 -7.03
CA ALA A 328 -50.83 23.56 -7.00
C ALA A 328 -49.97 23.90 -5.75
N TRP A 329 -50.04 25.15 -5.25
CA TRP A 329 -49.40 25.54 -3.99
C TRP A 329 -50.06 24.93 -2.76
N LEU A 330 -51.39 24.87 -2.72
CA LEU A 330 -52.15 24.32 -1.60
C LEU A 330 -51.93 22.81 -1.48
N ASP A 331 -52.11 22.08 -2.57
CA ASP A 331 -51.97 20.62 -2.64
C ASP A 331 -50.56 20.20 -2.16
N ALA A 332 -49.51 20.90 -2.59
CA ALA A 332 -48.12 20.61 -2.19
C ALA A 332 -47.80 20.98 -0.73
N LEU A 333 -48.35 22.08 -0.21
CA LEU A 333 -48.18 22.45 1.20
C LEU A 333 -48.87 21.44 2.12
N GLU A 334 -50.02 20.91 1.72
CA GLU A 334 -50.75 19.86 2.46
C GLU A 334 -49.99 18.52 2.45
N GLU A 335 -49.49 18.08 1.29
CA GLU A 335 -48.65 16.87 1.18
C GLU A 335 -47.40 16.95 2.08
N HIS A 336 -46.69 18.09 2.04
CA HIS A 336 -45.50 18.29 2.87
C HIS A 336 -45.80 18.49 4.36
N ALA A 337 -46.97 19.03 4.73
CA ALA A 337 -47.43 19.11 6.12
C ALA A 337 -47.80 17.72 6.66
N ALA A 338 -48.46 16.88 5.86
CA ALA A 338 -48.76 15.49 6.21
C ALA A 338 -47.47 14.67 6.37
N TYR A 339 -46.53 14.79 5.43
CA TYR A 339 -45.18 14.20 5.52
C TYR A 339 -44.46 14.59 6.82
N SER A 340 -44.41 15.89 7.13
CA SER A 340 -43.75 16.39 8.34
C SER A 340 -44.42 15.88 9.63
N THR A 341 -45.75 15.78 9.64
CA THR A 341 -46.52 15.34 10.80
C THR A 341 -46.38 13.85 11.06
N HIS A 342 -46.40 13.02 10.01
CA HIS A 342 -46.26 11.56 10.12
C HIS A 342 -44.88 11.16 10.69
N TYR A 343 -43.80 11.80 10.24
CA TYR A 343 -42.47 11.49 10.76
C TYR A 343 -42.25 11.91 12.21
N CYS A 344 -42.87 13.01 12.69
CA CYS A 344 -42.84 13.34 14.12
C CYS A 344 -43.58 12.31 15.00
N SER A 345 -44.62 11.63 14.49
CA SER A 345 -45.33 10.60 15.26
C SER A 345 -44.56 9.29 15.45
N GLN A 346 -43.58 8.98 14.60
CA GLN A 346 -42.80 7.73 14.71
C GLN A 346 -41.66 7.81 15.75
N GLU A 347 -41.29 9.00 16.24
CA GLU A 347 -40.24 9.15 17.27
C GLU A 347 -40.80 9.02 18.71
N GLN A 348 -42.04 8.56 18.91
CA GLN A 348 -42.69 8.45 20.22
C GLN A 348 -43.39 7.09 20.52
N GLY A 349 -43.01 6.00 19.85
CA GLY A 349 -43.59 4.66 20.06
C GLY A 349 -42.57 3.56 20.38
N SER A 350 -42.56 3.13 21.66
CA SER A 350 -42.22 1.80 22.24
C SER A 350 -41.55 0.73 21.36
N GLU A 351 -40.44 0.07 21.73
CA GLU A 351 -40.23 -0.86 22.87
C GLU A 351 -41.24 -2.03 22.96
N GLY A 352 -40.75 -3.28 22.92
CA GLY A 352 -41.53 -4.53 22.86
C GLY A 352 -41.86 -4.97 21.41
N GLU A 353 -41.95 -6.26 21.05
CA GLU A 353 -41.77 -7.53 21.78
C GLU A 353 -41.14 -8.59 20.82
N GLU A 354 -40.70 -9.74 21.37
CA GLU A 354 -40.22 -10.90 20.60
C GLU A 354 -41.39 -11.84 20.26
N GLU A 355 -41.43 -12.43 19.06
CA GLU A 355 -42.19 -13.68 18.81
C GLU A 355 -41.45 -14.62 17.84
N GLU A 356 -41.46 -15.92 18.16
CA GLU A 356 -40.86 -17.00 17.37
C GLU A 356 -41.87 -17.68 16.43
N GLY A 357 -41.39 -18.06 15.23
CA GLY A 357 -41.71 -19.37 14.63
C GLY A 357 -43.02 -19.53 13.83
N GLN A 358 -42.89 -19.96 12.56
CA GLN A 358 -43.42 -21.26 12.12
C GLN A 358 -42.90 -21.68 10.73
N VAL A 359 -42.75 -22.99 10.54
CA VAL A 359 -42.37 -23.65 9.27
C VAL A 359 -43.62 -24.21 8.60
N MET A 360 -43.76 -24.04 7.29
CA MET A 360 -44.66 -24.81 6.41
C MET A 360 -44.03 -24.97 5.02
N SER A 361 -44.39 -26.03 4.29
CA SER A 361 -43.61 -26.58 3.17
C SER A 361 -44.41 -26.85 1.88
N LEU A 362 -43.67 -27.14 0.81
CA LEU A 362 -44.04 -27.85 -0.44
C LEU A 362 -44.85 -27.12 -1.54
N GLY A 363 -44.32 -27.23 -2.77
CA GLY A 363 -44.93 -26.73 -4.02
C GLY A 363 -44.02 -26.92 -5.24
N ASP A 364 -43.93 -28.16 -5.74
CA ASP A 364 -43.08 -28.58 -6.87
C ASP A 364 -43.43 -27.87 -8.21
N THR A 365 -42.41 -27.64 -9.06
CA THR A 365 -42.55 -27.92 -10.52
C THR A 365 -41.21 -28.25 -11.20
N LYS A 366 -41.14 -29.43 -11.84
CA LYS A 366 -40.02 -29.94 -12.67
C LYS A 366 -40.07 -29.25 -14.06
N LEU A 367 -39.05 -29.18 -14.92
CA LEU A 367 -38.04 -30.12 -15.48
C LEU A 367 -36.85 -29.27 -16.03
N LYS A 368 -35.66 -29.76 -16.46
CA LYS A 368 -34.83 -31.00 -16.31
C LYS A 368 -33.42 -30.66 -16.87
N PRO A 369 -32.31 -31.09 -16.26
CA PRO A 369 -31.00 -31.15 -16.92
C PRO A 369 -30.66 -32.58 -17.42
N MET A 370 -30.00 -32.70 -18.58
CA MET A 370 -29.28 -33.91 -19.01
C MET A 370 -27.94 -33.53 -19.64
N HIS A 371 -26.92 -34.36 -19.36
CA HIS A 371 -25.49 -34.29 -19.74
C HIS A 371 -24.52 -33.66 -18.72
N GLN A 372 -24.36 -34.30 -17.55
CA GLN A 372 -23.08 -34.26 -16.81
C GLN A 372 -22.93 -35.46 -15.85
N MET A 373 -23.09 -36.70 -16.33
CA MET A 373 -22.91 -37.89 -15.47
C MET A 373 -22.26 -39.08 -16.19
N GLN A 374 -21.13 -38.83 -16.85
CA GLN A 374 -20.31 -39.89 -17.46
C GLN A 374 -18.79 -39.63 -17.46
N LEU A 375 -18.30 -38.68 -16.65
CA LEU A 375 -16.86 -38.39 -16.48
C LEU A 375 -16.32 -38.81 -15.09
N ASN A 376 -17.15 -38.78 -14.05
CA ASN A 376 -16.74 -39.03 -12.66
C ASN A 376 -16.62 -40.53 -12.30
N LYS A 377 -16.34 -41.42 -13.26
CA LYS A 377 -16.17 -42.86 -13.00
C LYS A 377 -14.96 -43.49 -13.70
N ILE A 378 -14.00 -42.66 -14.10
CA ILE A 378 -12.70 -43.07 -14.70
C ILE A 378 -11.51 -42.55 -13.88
N ILE A 379 -11.70 -41.59 -12.97
CA ILE A 379 -10.65 -41.02 -12.10
C ILE A 379 -10.74 -41.65 -10.69
N GLU A 380 -10.68 -42.98 -10.61
CA GLU A 380 -10.61 -43.72 -9.35
C GLU A 380 -9.59 -44.87 -9.44
N LEU A 381 -8.42 -44.55 -10.03
CA LEU A 381 -7.25 -45.43 -10.12
C LEU A 381 -6.00 -44.66 -9.65
N HIS A 382 -5.72 -44.80 -8.35
CA HIS A 382 -4.41 -44.59 -7.70
C HIS A 382 -3.53 -43.43 -8.22
N VAL A 383 -3.86 -42.22 -7.80
CA VAL A 383 -2.88 -41.13 -7.66
C VAL A 383 -2.97 -40.61 -6.23
N ASN A 384 -1.86 -40.64 -5.49
CA ASN A 384 -1.78 -40.01 -4.17
C ASN A 384 -1.93 -38.49 -4.35
N VAL A 385 -3.05 -37.93 -3.89
CA VAL A 385 -3.29 -36.49 -3.94
C VAL A 385 -2.46 -35.82 -2.84
N CYS A 386 -1.30 -35.27 -3.21
CA CYS A 386 -0.54 -34.39 -2.32
C CYS A 386 -1.31 -33.08 -2.13
N TYR A 387 -1.84 -32.86 -0.91
CA TYR A 387 -2.50 -31.62 -0.53
C TYR A 387 -1.47 -30.59 -0.06
N PHE A 388 -1.02 -29.72 -0.96
CA PHE A 388 -0.18 -28.57 -0.62
C PHE A 388 -0.99 -27.44 0.05
N ARG A 389 -0.42 -26.73 1.03
CA ARG A 389 -1.11 -25.58 1.65
C ARG A 389 -1.34 -24.42 0.68
N THR A 390 -2.44 -23.70 0.90
CA THR A 390 -2.90 -22.53 0.13
C THR A 390 -2.92 -21.23 0.96
N SER A 391 -2.43 -21.30 2.20
CA SER A 391 -2.29 -20.18 3.13
C SER A 391 -1.17 -20.46 4.13
N LEU A 392 -0.61 -19.42 4.75
CA LEU A 392 0.24 -19.58 5.93
C LEU A 392 -0.63 -19.78 7.19
N PRO A 393 -0.08 -20.26 8.33
CA PRO A 393 -0.81 -20.42 9.58
C PRO A 393 -1.33 -19.11 10.18
N ALA A 394 -0.62 -18.00 9.96
CA ALA A 394 -1.01 -16.66 10.37
C ALA A 394 -0.86 -15.63 9.23
N PRO A 395 -1.69 -14.57 9.18
CA PRO A 395 -1.51 -13.46 8.26
C PRO A 395 -0.28 -12.62 8.63
N MET A 396 0.21 -11.82 7.69
CA MET A 396 1.26 -10.84 7.96
C MET A 396 0.76 -9.74 8.89
N PHE A 397 1.64 -9.29 9.80
CA PHE A 397 1.40 -8.14 10.65
C PHE A 397 1.42 -6.82 9.85
N SER A 398 0.77 -5.80 10.40
CA SER A 398 0.83 -4.43 9.90
C SER A 398 2.28 -3.91 9.92
N ARG A 399 2.81 -3.57 8.74
CA ARG A 399 4.10 -2.87 8.62
C ARG A 399 3.98 -1.37 8.84
N ASN A 400 2.77 -0.83 8.94
CA ASN A 400 2.52 0.61 9.05
C ASN A 400 2.93 1.19 10.41
N ASP A 401 3.06 0.34 11.42
CA ASP A 401 3.43 0.73 12.79
C ASP A 401 4.95 0.92 12.98
N PHE A 402 5.76 0.61 11.95
CA PHE A 402 7.23 0.66 12.02
C PHE A 402 7.89 1.30 10.80
N SER A 403 8.59 2.41 11.00
CA SER A 403 9.42 3.04 9.96
C SER A 403 10.75 2.30 9.77
N ILE A 404 11.08 1.89 8.54
CA ILE A 404 12.42 1.35 8.19
C ILE A 404 13.52 2.35 8.56
N TRP A 405 13.24 3.64 8.47
CA TRP A 405 14.22 4.67 8.79
C TRP A 405 14.53 4.81 10.29
N SER A 406 13.63 4.44 11.20
CA SER A 406 13.94 4.47 12.65
C SER A 406 15.07 3.49 13.00
N ILE A 407 15.18 2.40 12.23
CA ILE A 407 16.20 1.37 12.37
C ILE A 407 17.45 1.71 11.55
N LEU A 408 17.31 2.13 10.28
CA LEU A 408 18.46 2.57 9.48
C LEU A 408 19.18 3.79 10.08
N ARG A 409 18.47 4.69 10.78
CA ARG A 409 19.03 5.80 11.56
C ARG A 409 20.07 5.34 12.58
N ASN A 410 19.79 4.27 13.32
CA ASN A 410 20.70 3.73 14.34
C ASN A 410 21.91 3.01 13.74
N CYS A 411 21.94 2.87 12.41
CA CYS A 411 22.93 2.12 11.65
C CYS A 411 23.86 3.01 10.80
N ILE A 412 23.66 4.33 10.83
CA ILE A 412 24.48 5.30 10.08
C ILE A 412 25.92 5.27 10.62
N GLY A 413 26.86 4.84 9.77
CA GLY A 413 28.27 4.68 10.11
C GLY A 413 28.73 3.22 10.26
N MET A 414 27.82 2.24 10.17
CA MET A 414 28.15 0.81 10.14
C MET A 414 28.02 0.24 8.71
N GLU A 415 28.77 -0.82 8.38
CA GLU A 415 28.52 -1.57 7.14
C GLU A 415 27.15 -2.24 7.22
N LEU A 416 26.30 -2.02 6.20
CA LEU A 416 24.93 -2.55 6.08
C LEU A 416 24.82 -4.08 6.29
N SER A 417 25.90 -4.82 6.05
CA SER A 417 25.99 -6.27 6.26
C SER A 417 26.14 -6.73 7.70
N LYS A 418 26.44 -5.81 8.64
CA LYS A 418 26.67 -6.10 10.08
C LYS A 418 25.46 -5.78 10.97
N ILE A 419 24.34 -5.38 10.38
CA ILE A 419 23.13 -4.96 11.08
C ILE A 419 22.07 -6.07 11.00
N THR A 420 21.65 -6.55 12.17
CA THR A 420 20.48 -7.42 12.31
C THR A 420 19.22 -6.61 12.01
N MET A 421 18.66 -6.78 10.81
CA MET A 421 17.33 -6.23 10.48
C MET A 421 16.28 -6.83 11.42
N PRO A 422 15.40 -6.05 12.07
CA PRO A 422 14.30 -6.59 12.87
C PRO A 422 13.36 -7.49 12.07
N VAL A 423 12.79 -8.49 12.74
CA VAL A 423 11.92 -9.53 12.13
C VAL A 423 10.74 -8.93 11.38
N ILE A 424 10.21 -7.80 11.83
CA ILE A 424 9.12 -7.08 11.15
C ILE A 424 9.38 -6.66 9.69
N PHE A 425 10.65 -6.59 9.26
CA PHE A 425 10.97 -6.36 7.85
C PHE A 425 11.25 -7.62 7.07
N ASN A 426 11.22 -8.78 7.73
CA ASN A 426 11.31 -10.05 7.07
C ASN A 426 9.97 -10.46 6.41
N GLU A 427 10.06 -11.55 5.67
CA GLU A 427 8.97 -12.47 5.35
C GLU A 427 9.37 -13.86 5.89
N PRO A 428 8.44 -14.78 6.15
CA PRO A 428 8.73 -16.09 6.74
C PRO A 428 9.31 -17.10 5.72
N LEU A 429 10.36 -16.68 5.00
CA LEU A 429 11.15 -17.53 4.11
C LEU A 429 12.64 -17.22 4.26
N SER A 430 13.48 -18.24 4.21
CA SER A 430 14.93 -18.13 4.04
C SER A 430 15.28 -17.63 2.64
N PHE A 431 16.44 -16.98 2.46
CA PHE A 431 16.91 -16.64 1.11
C PHE A 431 17.14 -17.88 0.22
N LEU A 432 17.41 -19.05 0.82
CA LEU A 432 17.47 -20.32 0.08
C LEU A 432 16.12 -20.70 -0.54
N GLN A 433 15.03 -20.50 0.21
CA GLN A 433 13.67 -20.67 -0.28
C GLN A 433 13.33 -19.62 -1.34
N ARG A 434 13.68 -18.34 -1.13
CA ARG A 434 13.50 -17.27 -2.14
C ARG A 434 14.20 -17.59 -3.47
N LEU A 435 15.37 -18.23 -3.45
CA LEU A 435 16.06 -18.69 -4.67
C LEU A 435 15.35 -19.89 -5.34
N THR A 436 14.71 -20.76 -4.55
CA THR A 436 13.93 -21.91 -5.07
C THR A 436 12.72 -21.45 -5.89
N GLU A 437 12.19 -20.24 -5.66
CA GLU A 437 11.14 -19.64 -6.51
C GLU A 437 11.52 -19.54 -8.00
N TYR A 438 12.81 -19.61 -8.35
CA TYR A 438 13.24 -19.73 -9.74
C TYR A 438 12.62 -20.94 -10.46
N MET A 439 12.23 -21.99 -9.73
CA MET A 439 11.64 -23.22 -10.25
C MET A 439 10.10 -23.18 -10.38
N GLU A 440 9.43 -22.07 -10.04
CA GLU A 440 7.96 -21.94 -10.13
C GLU A 440 7.42 -22.27 -11.53
N HIS A 441 8.19 -21.93 -12.58
CA HIS A 441 7.81 -22.10 -13.98
C HIS A 441 8.64 -23.17 -14.72
N THR A 442 9.04 -24.24 -14.01
CA THR A 442 9.87 -25.35 -14.54
C THR A 442 9.33 -25.97 -15.84
N TYR A 443 8.01 -25.91 -16.08
CA TYR A 443 7.40 -26.38 -17.33
C TYR A 443 8.01 -25.74 -18.60
N LEU A 444 8.60 -24.55 -18.50
CA LEU A 444 9.30 -23.89 -19.61
C LEU A 444 10.61 -24.61 -19.97
N ILE A 445 11.30 -25.19 -18.99
CA ILE A 445 12.46 -26.07 -19.22
C ILE A 445 11.99 -27.35 -19.91
N CYS A 446 10.90 -27.96 -19.44
CA CYS A 446 10.32 -29.15 -20.06
C CYS A 446 9.92 -28.88 -21.53
N GLN A 447 9.31 -27.73 -21.81
CA GLN A 447 8.99 -27.29 -23.18
C GLN A 447 10.25 -27.15 -24.05
N ALA A 448 11.32 -26.52 -23.53
CA ALA A 448 12.61 -26.48 -24.22
C ALA A 448 13.12 -27.90 -24.53
N ASN A 449 13.08 -28.82 -23.56
CA ASN A 449 13.51 -30.20 -23.75
C ASN A 449 12.70 -30.96 -24.81
N THR A 450 11.42 -30.64 -25.00
CA THR A 450 10.62 -31.24 -26.09
C THR A 450 10.98 -30.73 -27.48
N SER A 451 11.48 -29.49 -27.62
CA SER A 451 11.72 -28.88 -28.94
C SER A 451 13.01 -29.37 -29.62
N SER A 452 12.93 -29.69 -30.92
CA SER A 452 14.08 -29.98 -31.78
C SER A 452 14.79 -28.73 -32.30
N ASP A 453 14.11 -27.59 -32.42
CA ASP A 453 14.68 -26.32 -32.87
C ASP A 453 15.36 -25.57 -31.72
N SER A 454 16.64 -25.23 -31.90
CA SER A 454 17.44 -24.48 -30.92
C SER A 454 16.93 -23.07 -30.66
N VAL A 455 16.30 -22.43 -31.65
CA VAL A 455 15.70 -21.10 -31.50
C VAL A 455 14.46 -21.18 -30.62
N GLU A 456 13.60 -22.19 -30.81
CA GLU A 456 12.45 -22.44 -29.93
C GLU A 456 12.89 -22.81 -28.50
N ARG A 457 13.99 -23.58 -28.35
CA ARG A 457 14.58 -23.81 -27.02
C ARG A 457 15.05 -22.52 -26.38
N MET A 458 15.76 -21.66 -27.12
CA MET A 458 16.22 -20.36 -26.62
C MET A 458 15.04 -19.44 -26.24
N LYS A 459 13.91 -19.46 -26.97
CA LYS A 459 12.68 -18.75 -26.56
C LYS A 459 12.17 -19.25 -25.20
N CYS A 460 12.10 -20.56 -25.01
CA CYS A 460 11.66 -21.17 -23.75
C CYS A 460 12.62 -20.86 -22.59
N VAL A 461 13.94 -20.94 -22.82
CA VAL A 461 14.95 -20.60 -21.79
C VAL A 461 14.93 -19.10 -21.46
N ALA A 462 14.75 -18.22 -22.45
CA ALA A 462 14.59 -16.78 -22.22
C ALA A 462 13.32 -16.46 -21.42
N ALA A 463 12.20 -17.14 -21.73
CA ALA A 463 10.97 -17.04 -20.94
C ALA A 463 11.17 -17.56 -19.51
N PHE A 464 11.88 -18.67 -19.33
CA PHE A 464 12.22 -19.21 -18.01
C PHE A 464 13.04 -18.20 -17.19
N ALA A 465 14.11 -17.63 -17.76
CA ALA A 465 14.96 -16.63 -17.12
C ALA A 465 14.19 -15.35 -16.68
N VAL A 466 13.19 -14.91 -17.45
CA VAL A 466 12.29 -13.81 -17.04
C VAL A 466 11.33 -14.26 -15.94
N SER A 467 10.72 -15.44 -16.09
CA SER A 467 9.73 -15.97 -15.14
C SER A 467 10.30 -16.27 -13.75
N ALA A 468 11.57 -16.69 -13.67
CA ALA A 468 12.28 -17.00 -12.44
C ALA A 468 12.35 -15.79 -11.49
N VAL A 469 12.33 -14.57 -12.04
CA VAL A 469 12.35 -13.33 -11.25
C VAL A 469 10.99 -12.61 -11.20
N ALA A 470 9.91 -13.23 -11.71
CA ALA A 470 8.59 -12.62 -11.73
C ALA A 470 7.94 -12.51 -10.35
N SER A 471 8.15 -13.50 -9.48
CA SER A 471 7.51 -13.57 -8.15
C SER A 471 7.86 -12.40 -7.22
N GLN A 472 8.92 -11.63 -7.54
CA GLN A 472 9.44 -10.53 -6.72
C GLN A 472 8.53 -9.29 -6.67
N TRP A 473 7.55 -9.17 -7.57
CA TRP A 473 6.60 -8.05 -7.56
C TRP A 473 5.85 -7.96 -6.23
N GLU A 474 5.65 -6.75 -5.67
CA GLU A 474 5.06 -6.48 -4.33
C GLU A 474 5.73 -7.17 -3.12
N ARG A 475 6.70 -8.09 -3.31
CA ARG A 475 7.42 -8.85 -2.26
C ARG A 475 8.47 -8.01 -1.54
N THR A 476 8.02 -6.92 -0.93
CA THR A 476 8.83 -5.95 -0.19
C THR A 476 9.43 -6.51 1.11
N GLY A 477 9.12 -7.75 1.47
CA GLY A 477 9.73 -8.46 2.61
C GLY A 477 11.17 -8.91 2.36
N LYS A 478 12.00 -8.69 3.38
CA LYS A 478 13.31 -9.28 3.63
C LYS A 478 13.28 -10.82 3.70
N PRO A 479 13.72 -11.70 2.78
CA PRO A 479 13.96 -13.08 3.21
C PRO A 479 14.99 -13.13 4.35
N PHE A 480 14.90 -14.12 5.23
CA PHE A 480 15.88 -14.31 6.31
C PHE A 480 17.26 -14.56 5.70
N ASN A 481 18.29 -13.93 6.28
CA ASN A 481 19.68 -14.24 5.95
C ASN A 481 19.95 -15.69 6.40
N PRO A 482 20.35 -16.61 5.51
CA PRO A 482 20.63 -17.98 5.91
C PRO A 482 21.87 -18.03 6.80
N LEU A 483 21.88 -18.96 7.76
CA LEU A 483 23.06 -19.25 8.58
C LEU A 483 24.10 -20.01 7.73
N LEU A 484 25.39 -19.87 8.04
CA LEU A 484 26.45 -20.62 7.36
C LEU A 484 26.26 -22.14 7.57
N GLY A 485 26.10 -22.89 6.48
CA GLY A 485 25.75 -24.32 6.53
C GLY A 485 24.25 -24.62 6.65
N GLU A 486 23.38 -23.60 6.63
CA GLU A 486 21.94 -23.78 6.41
C GLU A 486 21.70 -24.42 5.06
N THR A 487 20.78 -25.38 5.00
CA THR A 487 20.36 -26.05 3.78
C THR A 487 18.88 -25.83 3.52
N TYR A 488 18.46 -26.05 2.28
CA TYR A 488 17.05 -26.18 1.95
C TYR A 488 16.86 -27.11 0.76
N GLU A 489 15.99 -28.10 0.93
CA GLU A 489 15.52 -28.96 -0.17
C GLU A 489 14.08 -28.69 -0.60
N LEU A 490 13.79 -28.98 -1.86
CA LEU A 490 12.43 -29.09 -2.38
C LEU A 490 12.35 -30.25 -3.38
N VAL A 491 11.39 -31.15 -3.20
CA VAL A 491 11.02 -32.17 -4.19
C VAL A 491 9.61 -31.86 -4.69
N ARG A 492 9.42 -31.83 -6.00
CA ARG A 492 8.13 -31.59 -6.66
C ARG A 492 7.91 -32.64 -7.74
N GLU A 493 7.31 -33.76 -7.35
CA GLU A 493 6.96 -34.85 -8.27
C GLU A 493 5.98 -34.39 -9.36
N ASP A 494 5.04 -33.50 -9.01
CA ASP A 494 4.05 -32.91 -9.90
C ASP A 494 4.66 -31.94 -10.94
N LEU A 495 5.80 -31.33 -10.62
CA LEU A 495 6.57 -30.46 -11.53
C LEU A 495 7.82 -31.16 -12.12
N GLY A 496 8.06 -32.41 -11.75
CA GLY A 496 9.15 -33.24 -12.28
C GLY A 496 10.56 -32.86 -11.86
N PHE A 497 10.79 -32.20 -10.71
CA PHE A 497 12.15 -31.82 -10.27
C PHE A 497 12.43 -32.03 -8.78
N ARG A 498 13.72 -32.05 -8.42
CA ARG A 498 14.20 -31.85 -7.05
C ARG A 498 15.30 -30.80 -7.02
N LEU A 499 15.40 -30.05 -5.92
CA LEU A 499 16.37 -28.97 -5.69
C LEU A 499 16.99 -29.10 -4.29
N ILE A 500 18.28 -28.87 -4.20
CA ILE A 500 19.03 -28.65 -2.95
C ILE A 500 19.78 -27.31 -3.03
N SER A 501 19.86 -26.61 -1.91
CA SER A 501 20.66 -25.41 -1.74
C SER A 501 21.38 -25.39 -0.39
N GLU A 502 22.55 -24.74 -0.33
CA GLU A 502 23.38 -24.58 0.87
C GLU A 502 23.88 -23.13 0.96
N GLN A 503 23.89 -22.56 2.16
CA GLN A 503 24.60 -21.32 2.45
C GLN A 503 26.09 -21.57 2.59
N VAL A 504 26.79 -21.57 1.45
CA VAL A 504 28.21 -21.92 1.32
C VAL A 504 29.17 -20.87 1.90
N SER A 505 28.75 -19.60 1.98
CA SER A 505 29.53 -18.54 2.66
C SER A 505 28.63 -17.49 3.31
N HIS A 506 29.12 -16.81 4.34
CA HIS A 506 28.41 -15.73 5.04
C HIS A 506 29.10 -14.35 4.90
N HIS A 507 30.38 -14.32 4.54
CA HIS A 507 31.12 -13.08 4.28
C HIS A 507 32.10 -13.25 3.09
N PRO A 508 31.70 -12.86 1.86
CA PRO A 508 30.37 -12.39 1.47
C PRO A 508 29.29 -13.49 1.62
N PRO A 509 28.00 -13.13 1.78
CA PRO A 509 26.93 -14.11 1.80
C PRO A 509 26.75 -14.72 0.41
N VAL A 510 27.03 -16.01 0.27
CA VAL A 510 26.87 -16.78 -0.98
C VAL A 510 25.97 -17.97 -0.70
N SER A 511 24.94 -18.12 -1.51
CA SER A 511 24.00 -19.25 -1.49
C SER A 511 24.18 -20.04 -2.79
N ALA A 512 24.51 -21.32 -2.70
CA ALA A 512 24.61 -22.21 -3.85
C ALA A 512 23.34 -23.05 -3.97
N PHE A 513 22.91 -23.35 -5.20
CA PHE A 513 21.76 -24.22 -5.44
C PHE A 513 22.02 -25.15 -6.64
N HIS A 514 21.38 -26.30 -6.61
CA HIS A 514 21.40 -27.31 -7.66
C HIS A 514 20.04 -27.98 -7.73
N ALA A 515 19.43 -27.96 -8.91
CA ALA A 515 18.19 -28.64 -9.23
C ALA A 515 18.40 -29.57 -10.42
N GLU A 516 17.69 -30.69 -10.40
CA GLU A 516 17.73 -31.71 -11.44
C GLU A 516 16.30 -32.20 -11.72
N GLY A 517 16.02 -32.45 -13.00
CA GLY A 517 14.78 -33.12 -13.40
C GLY A 517 14.76 -34.55 -12.86
N LEU A 518 13.62 -35.02 -12.35
CA LEU A 518 13.47 -36.38 -11.81
C LEU A 518 13.68 -37.47 -12.88
N THR A 519 13.53 -37.11 -14.16
CA THR A 519 13.82 -37.94 -15.34
C THR A 519 15.22 -37.70 -15.92
N GLN A 520 16.07 -36.93 -15.24
CA GLN A 520 17.42 -36.52 -15.65
C GLN A 520 17.46 -35.76 -16.99
N ASP A 521 16.36 -35.06 -17.33
CA ASP A 521 16.21 -34.35 -18.59
C ASP A 521 16.82 -32.94 -18.58
N PHE A 522 17.00 -32.32 -17.40
CA PHE A 522 17.72 -31.06 -17.22
C PHE A 522 18.50 -31.00 -15.90
N VAL A 523 19.49 -30.11 -15.84
CA VAL A 523 20.17 -29.69 -14.61
C VAL A 523 20.20 -28.16 -14.57
N PHE A 524 19.81 -27.56 -13.45
CA PHE A 524 19.75 -26.11 -13.25
C PHE A 524 20.47 -25.72 -11.96
N HIS A 525 21.54 -24.94 -12.06
CA HIS A 525 22.42 -24.65 -10.92
C HIS A 525 23.05 -23.26 -10.99
N GLY A 526 23.63 -22.85 -9.87
CA GLY A 526 24.42 -21.63 -9.78
C GLY A 526 24.64 -21.20 -8.33
N SER A 527 25.36 -20.09 -8.16
CA SER A 527 25.62 -19.50 -6.85
C SER A 527 25.34 -18.00 -6.85
N ILE A 528 24.56 -17.51 -5.88
CA ILE A 528 24.12 -16.11 -5.79
C ILE A 528 24.72 -15.42 -4.56
N TYR A 529 25.38 -14.30 -4.81
CA TYR A 529 25.78 -13.28 -3.84
C TYR A 529 24.98 -11.98 -4.09
N PRO A 530 23.96 -11.66 -3.28
CA PRO A 530 23.23 -10.41 -3.40
C PRO A 530 24.06 -9.25 -2.84
N LYS A 531 24.80 -8.54 -3.71
CA LYS A 531 25.60 -7.38 -3.30
C LYS A 531 24.69 -6.16 -3.12
N LEU A 532 24.50 -5.75 -1.87
CA LEU A 532 23.68 -4.60 -1.52
C LEU A 532 24.44 -3.27 -1.70
N LYS A 533 23.74 -2.25 -2.23
CA LYS A 533 24.16 -0.83 -2.27
C LYS A 533 23.00 0.05 -1.83
N PHE A 534 23.30 1.14 -1.13
CA PHE A 534 22.31 2.10 -0.64
C PHE A 534 22.50 3.46 -1.33
N TRP A 535 21.43 3.97 -1.92
CA TRP A 535 21.41 5.19 -2.74
C TRP A 535 20.51 6.27 -2.12
N GLY A 536 20.54 6.41 -0.80
CA GLY A 536 19.73 7.39 -0.07
C GLY A 536 18.27 6.98 0.05
N LYS A 537 17.48 7.02 -1.03
CA LYS A 537 16.05 6.65 -1.00
C LYS A 537 15.78 5.18 -1.35
N SER A 538 16.75 4.47 -1.93
CA SER A 538 16.60 3.10 -2.44
C SER A 538 17.75 2.18 -2.01
N VAL A 539 17.49 0.87 -2.01
CA VAL A 539 18.50 -0.19 -1.89
C VAL A 539 18.53 -1.00 -3.18
N GLU A 540 19.69 -1.09 -3.82
CA GLU A 540 19.93 -2.02 -4.90
C GLU A 540 20.51 -3.33 -4.35
N ALA A 541 19.98 -4.45 -4.82
CA ALA A 541 20.55 -5.78 -4.69
C ALA A 541 21.02 -6.24 -6.09
N GLU A 542 22.33 -6.29 -6.29
CA GLU A 542 22.99 -6.80 -7.49
C GLU A 542 23.26 -8.31 -7.29
N PRO A 543 22.48 -9.23 -7.90
CA PRO A 543 22.67 -10.67 -7.71
C PRO A 543 23.89 -11.15 -8.50
N LYS A 544 25.06 -11.19 -7.85
CA LYS A 544 26.29 -11.68 -8.47
C LYS A 544 26.29 -13.20 -8.50
N GLY A 545 26.40 -13.76 -9.69
CA GLY A 545 26.38 -15.20 -9.91
C GLY A 545 26.14 -15.51 -11.37
N ILE A 546 26.66 -16.63 -11.86
CA ILE A 546 26.24 -17.18 -13.14
C ILE A 546 25.19 -18.24 -12.84
N ILE A 547 24.06 -18.14 -13.53
CA ILE A 547 23.04 -19.16 -13.57
C ILE A 547 23.33 -20.06 -14.78
N THR A 548 23.26 -21.38 -14.58
CA THR A 548 23.52 -22.40 -15.60
C THR A 548 22.33 -23.34 -15.73
N LEU A 549 21.84 -23.53 -16.95
CA LEU A 549 20.84 -24.53 -17.31
C LEU A 549 21.43 -25.47 -18.36
N GLU A 550 21.53 -26.75 -18.05
CA GLU A 550 22.00 -27.80 -18.94
C GLU A 550 20.82 -28.65 -19.41
N LEU A 551 20.76 -28.94 -20.71
CA LEU A 551 19.78 -29.82 -21.34
C LEU A 551 20.51 -31.04 -21.94
N PRO A 552 20.82 -32.09 -21.15
CA PRO A 552 21.65 -33.23 -21.57
C PRO A 552 21.19 -33.89 -22.88
N LYS A 553 19.88 -34.01 -23.08
CA LYS A 553 19.26 -34.56 -24.31
C LYS A 553 19.77 -33.90 -25.60
N HIS A 554 20.04 -32.59 -25.55
CA HIS A 554 20.53 -31.82 -26.70
C HIS A 554 22.05 -31.57 -26.62
N SER A 555 22.70 -31.97 -25.52
CA SER A 555 24.10 -31.64 -25.21
C SER A 555 24.39 -30.13 -25.23
N GLU A 556 23.42 -29.34 -24.74
CA GLU A 556 23.45 -27.88 -24.69
C GLU A 556 23.50 -27.37 -23.26
N ALA A 557 24.13 -26.21 -23.08
CA ALA A 557 24.15 -25.48 -21.83
C ALA A 557 23.91 -23.99 -22.10
N TYR A 558 23.13 -23.38 -21.22
CA TYR A 558 22.73 -21.99 -21.27
C TYR A 558 23.23 -21.28 -20.00
N THR A 559 23.85 -20.12 -20.16
CA THR A 559 24.28 -19.32 -19.00
C THR A 559 23.81 -17.88 -19.09
N TRP A 560 23.44 -17.30 -17.95
CA TRP A 560 23.09 -15.88 -17.81
C TRP A 560 23.38 -15.35 -16.41
N THR A 561 23.19 -14.05 -16.22
CA THR A 561 23.19 -13.36 -14.91
C THR A 561 21.83 -12.69 -14.69
N ASN A 562 21.30 -12.74 -13.48
CA ASN A 562 20.00 -12.13 -13.17
C ASN A 562 20.05 -10.59 -13.14
N PRO A 563 18.93 -9.88 -13.39
CA PRO A 563 18.88 -8.42 -13.38
C PRO A 563 19.09 -7.85 -11.97
N THR A 564 19.42 -6.57 -11.88
CA THR A 564 19.52 -5.88 -10.57
C THR A 564 18.12 -5.60 -10.04
N CYS A 565 17.88 -5.96 -8.78
CA CYS A 565 16.64 -5.64 -8.07
C CYS A 565 16.84 -4.36 -7.26
N CYS A 566 15.89 -3.43 -7.31
CA CYS A 566 15.93 -2.19 -6.55
C CYS A 566 14.66 -2.06 -5.70
N VAL A 567 14.82 -1.84 -4.40
CA VAL A 567 13.73 -1.51 -3.49
C VAL A 567 13.73 0.00 -3.28
N HIS A 568 12.69 0.67 -3.73
CA HIS A 568 12.53 2.12 -3.65
C HIS A 568 11.79 2.55 -2.38
N ASN A 569 11.92 3.84 -2.03
CA ASN A 569 11.23 4.49 -0.91
C ASN A 569 11.51 3.87 0.47
N ILE A 570 12.70 3.30 0.69
CA ILE A 570 13.07 2.64 1.95
C ILE A 570 13.26 3.59 3.15
N ILE A 571 13.12 4.91 2.94
CA ILE A 571 13.12 5.93 4.00
C ILE A 571 11.70 6.45 4.27
N VAL A 572 11.03 6.95 3.23
CA VAL A 572 9.68 7.55 3.28
C VAL A 572 8.95 7.24 1.98
N GLY A 573 7.66 6.91 2.09
CA GLY A 573 6.77 6.57 0.97
C GLY A 573 6.42 5.09 0.94
N GLN A 574 5.53 4.70 0.01
CA GLN A 574 5.20 3.30 -0.20
C GLN A 574 6.39 2.58 -0.84
N LEU A 575 6.82 1.47 -0.23
CA LEU A 575 7.83 0.57 -0.79
C LEU A 575 7.33 -0.03 -2.10
N TRP A 576 8.19 -0.03 -3.11
CA TRP A 576 7.95 -0.76 -4.36
C TRP A 576 9.27 -1.32 -4.91
N ILE A 577 9.15 -2.34 -5.76
CA ILE A 577 10.29 -3.08 -6.30
C ILE A 577 10.37 -2.84 -7.80
N GLU A 578 11.57 -2.53 -8.26
CA GLU A 578 11.95 -2.53 -9.67
C GLU A 578 12.97 -3.63 -9.94
N GLN A 579 12.99 -4.12 -11.19
CA GLN A 579 14.12 -4.87 -11.72
C GLN A 579 14.56 -4.25 -13.04
N TYR A 580 15.86 -4.00 -13.18
CA TYR A 580 16.46 -3.42 -14.37
C TYR A 580 17.84 -4.01 -14.68
N GLY A 581 18.30 -3.78 -15.91
CA GLY A 581 19.61 -4.20 -16.39
C GLY A 581 19.53 -5.11 -17.61
N ASN A 582 20.70 -5.46 -18.14
CA ASN A 582 20.80 -6.35 -19.29
C ASN A 582 21.05 -7.78 -18.82
N VAL A 583 20.18 -8.70 -19.25
CA VAL A 583 20.33 -10.15 -19.08
C VAL A 583 20.71 -10.72 -20.42
N GLU A 584 21.79 -11.49 -20.49
CA GLU A 584 22.21 -12.18 -21.69
C GLU A 584 22.24 -13.69 -21.46
N VAL A 585 21.38 -14.42 -22.16
CA VAL A 585 21.35 -15.89 -22.17
C VAL A 585 22.16 -16.37 -23.36
N ILE A 586 23.19 -17.18 -23.12
CA ILE A 586 24.11 -17.68 -24.14
C ILE A 586 23.98 -19.21 -24.25
N ASN A 587 23.66 -19.75 -25.43
CA ASN A 587 23.74 -21.19 -25.71
C ASN A 587 25.18 -21.52 -26.14
N HIS A 588 25.90 -22.28 -25.31
CA HIS A 588 27.31 -22.62 -25.53
C HIS A 588 27.54 -23.63 -26.66
N ARG A 589 26.50 -24.35 -27.10
CA ARG A 589 26.59 -25.32 -28.21
C ARG A 589 26.41 -24.63 -29.56
N THR A 590 25.34 -23.85 -29.73
CA THR A 590 24.97 -23.23 -31.01
C THR A 590 25.64 -21.88 -31.22
N GLY A 591 25.95 -21.16 -30.13
CA GLY A 591 26.41 -19.78 -30.15
C GLY A 591 25.28 -18.74 -30.28
N GLU A 592 24.02 -19.15 -30.19
CA GLU A 592 22.86 -18.25 -30.11
C GLU A 592 22.90 -17.45 -28.80
N ARG A 593 22.41 -16.21 -28.85
CA ARG A 593 22.36 -15.29 -27.69
C ARG A 593 20.99 -14.63 -27.62
N CYS A 594 20.32 -14.71 -26.48
CA CYS A 594 19.15 -13.90 -26.19
C CYS A 594 19.54 -12.72 -25.30
N CYS A 595 19.52 -11.50 -25.85
CA CYS A 595 19.84 -10.28 -25.14
C CYS A 595 18.54 -9.59 -24.70
N LEU A 596 18.24 -9.60 -23.40
CA LEU A 596 17.07 -8.98 -22.78
C LEU A 596 17.48 -7.73 -21.99
N ASN A 597 16.69 -6.67 -22.09
CA ASN A 597 16.89 -5.41 -21.39
C ASN A 597 15.66 -5.14 -20.52
N PHE A 598 15.82 -5.31 -19.21
CA PHE A 598 14.86 -4.94 -18.18
C PHE A 598 14.98 -3.43 -17.99
N LYS A 599 13.93 -2.70 -18.37
CA LYS A 599 13.93 -1.24 -18.39
C LYS A 599 13.75 -0.66 -16.98
N PRO A 600 14.54 0.35 -16.59
CA PRO A 600 14.19 1.18 -15.44
C PRO A 600 13.02 2.09 -15.77
N CYS A 601 12.22 2.41 -14.75
CA CYS A 601 11.00 3.22 -14.75
C CYS A 601 11.11 4.52 -15.58
N GLY A 602 12.26 5.18 -15.48
CA GLY A 602 12.56 6.46 -16.11
C GLY A 602 11.76 7.63 -15.52
N LEU A 603 12.04 8.84 -15.99
CA LEU A 603 11.47 10.10 -15.45
C LEU A 603 9.93 10.22 -15.53
N PHE A 604 9.25 9.33 -16.28
CA PHE A 604 7.81 9.40 -16.52
C PHE A 604 7.07 8.06 -16.32
N GLY A 605 7.71 7.04 -15.72
CA GLY A 605 7.07 5.74 -15.44
C GLY A 605 6.69 4.86 -16.64
N LYS A 606 6.81 5.35 -17.87
CA LYS A 606 6.33 4.67 -19.09
C LYS A 606 7.03 3.35 -19.40
N GLU A 607 8.23 3.15 -18.85
CA GLU A 607 9.03 1.95 -19.09
C GLU A 607 8.98 0.96 -17.91
N LEU A 608 8.20 1.26 -16.86
CA LEU A 608 8.09 0.46 -15.64
C LEU A 608 7.81 -1.02 -15.96
N HIS A 609 8.68 -1.88 -15.44
CA HIS A 609 8.70 -3.34 -15.60
C HIS A 609 8.87 -3.89 -17.02
N LYS A 610 9.04 -3.05 -18.05
CA LYS A 610 9.19 -3.52 -19.42
C LYS A 610 10.44 -4.38 -19.58
N VAL A 611 10.30 -5.46 -20.34
CA VAL A 611 11.42 -6.26 -20.82
C VAL A 611 11.36 -6.21 -22.35
N GLU A 612 12.47 -5.86 -22.99
CA GLU A 612 12.60 -5.88 -24.45
C GLU A 612 13.92 -6.57 -24.84
N GLY A 613 13.93 -7.36 -25.92
CA GLY A 613 15.15 -8.03 -26.34
C GLY A 613 15.07 -8.68 -27.72
N TYR A 614 16.14 -9.40 -28.07
CA TYR A 614 16.23 -10.16 -29.31
C TYR A 614 16.95 -11.48 -29.09
N ILE A 615 16.51 -12.52 -29.79
CA ILE A 615 17.36 -13.70 -30.04
C ILE A 615 18.22 -13.39 -31.26
N LEU A 616 19.52 -13.63 -31.11
CA LEU A 616 20.55 -13.46 -32.12
C LEU A 616 21.15 -14.82 -32.46
N ASP A 617 21.43 -15.06 -33.74
CA ASP A 617 22.29 -16.17 -34.15
C ASP A 617 23.77 -15.91 -33.80
N LYS A 618 24.62 -16.90 -34.05
CA LYS A 618 26.08 -16.82 -33.88
C LYS A 618 26.73 -15.69 -34.72
N SER A 619 26.08 -15.26 -35.79
CA SER A 619 26.49 -14.14 -36.67
C SER A 619 25.93 -12.78 -36.21
N LYS A 620 25.25 -12.72 -35.05
CA LYS A 620 24.56 -11.55 -34.48
C LYS A 620 23.35 -11.06 -35.30
N LYS A 621 22.80 -11.87 -36.20
CA LYS A 621 21.56 -11.56 -36.91
C LYS A 621 20.37 -11.73 -35.97
N LYS A 622 19.49 -10.72 -35.91
CA LYS A 622 18.20 -10.82 -35.19
C LYS A 622 17.34 -11.92 -35.82
N LEU A 623 16.93 -12.90 -35.02
CA LEU A 623 16.02 -13.98 -35.41
C LEU A 623 14.57 -13.65 -35.01
N CYS A 624 14.36 -13.24 -33.76
CA CYS A 624 13.07 -12.76 -33.26
C CYS A 624 13.26 -11.68 -32.19
N ALA A 625 12.24 -10.86 -31.99
CA ALA A 625 12.17 -9.88 -30.91
C ALA A 625 11.33 -10.43 -29.75
N LEU A 626 11.77 -10.24 -28.51
CA LEU A 626 10.98 -10.52 -27.32
C LEU A 626 10.55 -9.21 -26.67
N TYR A 627 9.34 -9.16 -26.14
CA TYR A 627 8.85 -7.99 -25.41
C TYR A 627 7.77 -8.37 -24.39
N GLY A 628 7.58 -7.54 -23.38
CA GLY A 628 6.53 -7.72 -22.38
C GLY A 628 6.85 -6.97 -21.08
N LYS A 629 6.38 -7.52 -19.95
CA LYS A 629 6.73 -7.06 -18.61
C LYS A 629 7.00 -8.25 -17.71
N TRP A 630 8.06 -8.18 -16.91
CA TRP A 630 8.41 -9.26 -15.97
C TRP A 630 7.37 -9.46 -14.85
N THR A 631 6.42 -8.53 -14.68
CA THR A 631 5.29 -8.64 -13.76
C THR A 631 4.01 -9.22 -14.38
N GLU A 632 3.98 -9.47 -15.70
CA GLU A 632 2.75 -9.87 -16.42
C GLU A 632 2.97 -11.05 -17.37
N CYS A 633 3.84 -10.87 -18.38
CA CYS A 633 3.98 -11.80 -19.51
C CYS A 633 5.18 -11.47 -20.40
N LEU A 634 5.58 -12.43 -21.23
CA LEU A 634 6.58 -12.30 -22.28
C LEU A 634 6.04 -12.86 -23.61
N TYR A 635 6.14 -12.05 -24.65
CA TYR A 635 5.79 -12.36 -26.02
C TYR A 635 7.03 -12.42 -26.92
N VAL A 636 6.91 -13.12 -28.05
CA VAL A 636 7.87 -13.11 -29.15
C VAL A 636 7.19 -12.74 -30.46
N VAL A 637 7.88 -11.98 -31.31
CA VAL A 637 7.37 -11.52 -32.61
C VAL A 637 8.52 -11.36 -33.62
N ASP A 638 8.18 -11.24 -34.90
CA ASP A 638 9.14 -10.92 -35.96
C ASP A 638 9.89 -9.59 -35.70
N PRO A 639 11.22 -9.51 -35.92
CA PRO A 639 11.99 -8.29 -35.65
C PRO A 639 11.55 -7.06 -36.45
N ALA A 640 11.07 -7.22 -37.69
CA ALA A 640 10.61 -6.10 -38.51
C ALA A 640 9.25 -5.57 -38.03
N ALA A 641 8.34 -6.46 -37.62
CA ALA A 641 7.08 -6.07 -36.98
C ALA A 641 7.31 -5.28 -35.67
N PHE A 642 8.24 -5.75 -34.83
CA PHE A 642 8.61 -5.04 -33.59
C PHE A 642 9.20 -3.65 -33.84
N GLU A 643 10.15 -3.52 -34.78
CA GLU A 643 10.77 -2.24 -35.12
C GLU A 643 9.79 -1.28 -35.84
N ALA A 644 8.76 -1.81 -36.52
CA ALA A 644 7.67 -1.00 -37.09
C ALA A 644 6.78 -0.41 -35.98
N HIS A 645 6.35 -1.22 -35.00
CA HIS A 645 5.59 -0.76 -33.83
C HIS A 645 6.33 0.36 -33.10
N LYS A 646 7.61 0.11 -32.77
CA LYS A 646 8.46 1.04 -32.02
C LYS A 646 8.71 2.38 -32.73
N LYS A 647 8.57 2.43 -34.06
CA LYS A 647 8.62 3.68 -34.84
C LYS A 647 7.31 4.45 -34.77
N ASN A 648 6.17 3.76 -34.76
CA ASN A 648 4.86 4.39 -34.63
C ASN A 648 4.67 5.00 -33.24
N ASP A 649 5.09 4.28 -32.19
CA ASP A 649 5.09 4.79 -30.80
C ASP A 649 5.86 6.12 -30.67
N LYS A 650 7.04 6.21 -31.30
CA LYS A 650 7.86 7.42 -31.29
C LYS A 650 7.20 8.59 -32.02
N LYS A 651 6.62 8.35 -33.21
CA LYS A 651 5.89 9.39 -33.96
C LYS A 651 4.69 9.93 -33.18
N GLY A 652 3.89 9.06 -32.58
CA GLY A 652 2.74 9.46 -31.76
C GLY A 652 3.12 10.27 -30.51
N VAL A 653 4.36 10.14 -30.01
CA VAL A 653 4.90 10.97 -28.92
C VAL A 653 5.40 12.34 -29.42
N GLU A 654 5.99 12.41 -30.62
CA GLU A 654 6.43 13.68 -31.22
C GLU A 654 5.25 14.57 -31.63
N GLU A 655 4.21 14.01 -32.25
CA GLU A 655 2.98 14.75 -32.62
C GLU A 655 2.23 15.28 -31.39
N LYS A 656 2.20 14.51 -30.28
CA LYS A 656 1.64 14.96 -28.99
C LYS A 656 2.50 16.04 -28.30
N LYS A 657 3.81 16.10 -28.55
CA LYS A 657 4.66 17.19 -28.05
C LYS A 657 4.50 18.48 -28.85
N ALA A 658 4.16 18.40 -30.13
CA ALA A 658 3.95 19.58 -30.98
C ALA A 658 2.66 20.36 -30.65
N SER A 659 1.75 19.79 -29.87
CA SER A 659 0.40 20.34 -29.61
C SER A 659 0.20 21.00 -28.24
N GLN A 660 1.24 21.11 -27.39
CA GLN A 660 1.20 21.94 -26.16
C GLN A 660 2.54 22.63 -25.85
N PRO A 661 2.62 23.97 -25.92
CA PRO A 661 3.73 24.73 -25.35
C PRO A 661 3.40 25.20 -23.92
N GLY A 662 4.13 24.67 -22.94
CA GLY A 662 4.32 25.32 -21.63
C GLY A 662 3.71 24.63 -20.39
N CYS A 663 4.53 23.87 -19.68
CA CYS A 663 4.59 23.88 -18.21
C CYS A 663 5.96 23.35 -17.75
N SER A 664 6.49 23.96 -16.69
CA SER A 664 7.83 23.68 -16.12
C SER A 664 7.87 22.36 -15.34
N GLU A 665 9.08 21.84 -15.17
CA GLU A 665 9.37 20.51 -14.60
C GLU A 665 9.29 20.46 -13.05
N ASP A 666 9.46 19.24 -12.52
CA ASP A 666 9.64 18.84 -11.11
C ASP A 666 8.40 18.57 -10.24
N GLN A 667 7.74 17.44 -10.53
CA GLN A 667 7.06 16.61 -9.53
C GLN A 667 7.50 15.14 -9.62
N GLU A 668 8.52 14.74 -8.86
CA GLU A 668 8.80 13.32 -8.58
C GLU A 668 7.74 12.74 -7.61
N GLN A 669 6.53 12.51 -8.11
CA GLN A 669 5.62 11.53 -7.51
C GLN A 669 5.91 10.15 -8.11
N GLY A 670 5.91 9.10 -7.28
CA GLY A 670 6.08 7.73 -7.77
C GLY A 670 5.00 7.36 -8.81
N PRO A 671 5.30 6.46 -9.76
CA PRO A 671 4.38 6.13 -10.84
C PRO A 671 3.03 5.67 -10.29
N SER A 672 1.94 6.25 -10.82
CA SER A 672 0.58 5.81 -10.51
C SER A 672 0.41 4.35 -10.90
N SER A 673 -0.36 3.59 -10.12
CA SER A 673 -0.53 2.13 -10.24
C SER A 673 -1.36 1.68 -11.45
N VAL A 674 -1.33 2.44 -12.55
CA VAL A 674 -1.97 2.13 -13.82
C VAL A 674 -0.87 2.10 -14.88
N SER A 675 -0.05 1.06 -14.85
CA SER A 675 0.73 0.72 -16.05
C SER A 675 -0.22 0.08 -17.03
N ASP A 676 -0.46 0.69 -18.19
CA ASP A 676 -1.26 0.08 -19.26
C ASP A 676 -0.75 -1.34 -19.54
N SER A 677 -1.66 -2.31 -19.57
CA SER A 677 -1.35 -3.71 -19.91
C SER A 677 -0.57 -3.80 -21.21
N VAL A 678 0.36 -4.76 -21.33
CA VAL A 678 1.19 -4.90 -22.54
C VAL A 678 0.33 -4.94 -23.81
N GLU A 679 0.50 -3.96 -24.70
CA GLU A 679 -0.12 -3.96 -26.02
C GLU A 679 0.45 -5.10 -26.86
N VAL A 680 -0.43 -5.96 -27.39
CA VAL A 680 -0.02 -7.17 -28.12
C VAL A 680 0.14 -6.83 -29.60
N ILE A 681 1.38 -6.77 -30.05
CA ILE A 681 1.74 -6.53 -31.45
C ILE A 681 1.14 -7.65 -32.33
N PRO A 682 0.41 -7.34 -33.41
CA PRO A 682 -0.14 -8.35 -34.31
C PRO A 682 0.91 -9.35 -34.81
N GLY A 683 0.57 -10.64 -34.77
CA GLY A 683 1.50 -11.73 -35.10
C GLY A 683 2.41 -12.20 -33.95
N SER A 684 2.23 -11.67 -32.73
CA SER A 684 2.99 -12.15 -31.56
C SER A 684 2.51 -13.50 -31.05
N GLN A 685 3.47 -14.34 -30.62
CA GLN A 685 3.26 -15.57 -29.88
C GLN A 685 3.53 -15.33 -28.39
N LEU A 686 2.64 -15.81 -27.51
CA LEU A 686 2.86 -15.78 -26.06
C LEU A 686 3.86 -16.88 -25.67
N LEU A 687 4.91 -16.53 -24.92
CA LEU A 687 5.87 -17.51 -24.37
C LEU A 687 5.59 -17.83 -22.90
N TRP A 688 5.29 -16.80 -22.10
CA TRP A 688 5.03 -16.94 -20.68
C TRP A 688 4.03 -15.88 -20.19
N ARG A 689 3.25 -16.24 -19.17
CA ARG A 689 2.37 -15.34 -18.42
C ARG A 689 2.47 -15.71 -16.94
N VAL A 690 2.52 -14.71 -16.08
CA VAL A 690 2.55 -14.92 -14.62
C VAL A 690 1.29 -15.64 -14.16
N ALA A 691 1.42 -16.57 -13.21
CA ALA A 691 0.28 -17.14 -12.52
C ALA A 691 -0.46 -16.05 -11.72
N PRO A 692 -1.80 -15.98 -11.76
CA PRO A 692 -2.53 -15.03 -10.92
C PRO A 692 -2.30 -15.37 -9.44
N ARG A 693 -2.04 -14.35 -8.63
CA ARG A 693 -1.85 -14.53 -7.18
C ARG A 693 -3.13 -15.02 -6.51
N PRO A 694 -3.03 -15.89 -5.49
CA PRO A 694 -4.21 -16.33 -4.75
C PRO A 694 -4.84 -15.14 -4.01
N ALA A 695 -6.15 -15.20 -3.75
CA ALA A 695 -6.91 -14.04 -3.25
C ALA A 695 -6.42 -13.54 -1.87
N ASN A 696 -5.88 -14.43 -1.05
CA ASN A 696 -5.27 -14.16 0.26
C ASN A 696 -3.79 -13.70 0.17
N SER A 697 -3.21 -13.57 -1.02
CA SER A 697 -1.78 -13.27 -1.20
C SER A 697 -1.36 -12.00 -0.46
N ALA A 698 -2.14 -10.93 -0.53
CA ALA A 698 -1.83 -9.66 0.14
C ALA A 698 -1.81 -9.77 1.68
N GLU A 699 -2.59 -10.69 2.25
CA GLU A 699 -2.59 -11.00 3.69
C GLU A 699 -1.42 -11.94 4.06
N MET A 700 -0.80 -12.58 3.07
CA MET A 700 0.22 -13.61 3.21
C MET A 700 1.54 -13.16 2.55
N TYR A 701 2.03 -11.97 2.94
CA TYR A 701 3.30 -11.38 2.48
C TYR A 701 3.43 -11.18 0.96
N SER A 702 2.31 -11.12 0.22
CA SER A 702 2.24 -11.12 -1.25
C SER A 702 2.87 -12.37 -1.89
N PHE A 703 2.81 -13.52 -1.22
CA PHE A 703 3.33 -14.80 -1.74
C PHE A 703 2.50 -15.33 -2.92
N THR A 704 3.18 -15.97 -3.88
CA THR A 704 2.51 -16.84 -4.86
C THR A 704 2.09 -18.15 -4.20
N SER A 705 1.22 -18.93 -4.84
CA SER A 705 0.86 -20.27 -4.33
C SER A 705 2.09 -21.17 -4.18
N PHE A 706 3.09 -21.07 -5.08
CA PHE A 706 4.36 -21.79 -4.96
C PHE A 706 5.15 -21.33 -3.73
N ALA A 707 5.31 -20.01 -3.53
CA ALA A 707 6.03 -19.46 -2.38
C ALA A 707 5.39 -19.83 -1.03
N MET A 708 4.06 -19.92 -0.95
CA MET A 708 3.38 -20.40 0.26
C MET A 708 3.79 -21.84 0.64
N GLN A 709 4.08 -22.71 -0.32
CA GLN A 709 4.37 -24.13 -0.09
C GLN A 709 5.80 -24.39 0.39
N LEU A 710 6.73 -23.47 0.15
CA LEU A 710 8.17 -23.70 0.35
C LEU A 710 8.56 -24.08 1.79
N ASN A 711 7.92 -23.46 2.78
CA ASN A 711 8.22 -23.65 4.19
C ASN A 711 7.20 -24.55 4.91
N GLU A 712 6.34 -25.23 4.16
CA GLU A 712 5.48 -26.28 4.70
C GLU A 712 6.32 -27.44 5.24
N LEU A 713 5.95 -27.95 6.42
CA LEU A 713 6.63 -29.05 7.10
C LEU A 713 5.58 -30.11 7.45
N HIS A 714 5.61 -31.23 6.72
CA HIS A 714 4.74 -32.38 6.98
C HIS A 714 5.43 -33.35 7.95
N LYS A 715 4.65 -34.11 8.72
CA LYS A 715 5.17 -35.12 9.66
C LYS A 715 6.03 -36.19 8.98
N GLU A 716 5.74 -36.50 7.72
CA GLU A 716 6.50 -37.46 6.90
C GLU A 716 7.91 -36.98 6.54
N MET A 717 8.19 -35.68 6.69
CA MET A 717 9.53 -35.10 6.52
C MET A 717 10.38 -35.17 7.80
N GLU A 718 9.77 -35.43 8.96
CA GLU A 718 10.48 -35.59 10.24
C GLU A 718 11.37 -36.84 10.18
N GLY A 719 12.66 -36.68 10.49
CA GLY A 719 13.66 -37.74 10.36
C GLY A 719 14.18 -38.00 8.94
N VAL A 720 13.56 -37.42 7.91
CA VAL A 720 14.06 -37.45 6.52
C VAL A 720 14.89 -36.20 6.19
N LEU A 721 14.49 -35.04 6.69
CA LEU A 721 15.24 -33.79 6.52
C LEU A 721 16.52 -33.79 7.38
N PRO A 722 17.64 -33.21 6.88
CA PRO A 722 18.79 -32.92 7.73
C PRO A 722 18.43 -31.83 8.76
N GLN A 723 19.08 -31.85 9.92
CA GLN A 723 18.90 -30.83 10.98
C GLN A 723 19.22 -29.39 10.53
N THR A 724 19.83 -29.22 9.35
CA THR A 724 20.16 -27.94 8.73
C THR A 724 19.08 -27.41 7.77
N ASP A 725 18.01 -28.15 7.47
CA ASP A 725 16.93 -27.67 6.59
C ASP A 725 16.17 -26.50 7.21
N CYS A 726 15.98 -25.41 6.45
CA CYS A 726 15.41 -24.18 7.01
C CYS A 726 13.92 -24.25 7.38
N ARG A 727 13.20 -25.34 7.07
CA ARG A 727 11.88 -25.61 7.67
C ARG A 727 11.93 -25.84 9.17
N LEU A 728 13.07 -26.32 9.67
CA LEU A 728 13.33 -26.57 11.10
C LEU A 728 13.83 -25.31 11.82
N ARG A 729 14.06 -24.21 11.09
CA ARG A 729 14.65 -22.98 11.64
C ARG A 729 13.62 -22.20 12.49
N PRO A 730 13.87 -22.00 13.79
CA PRO A 730 12.82 -21.60 14.73
C PRO A 730 12.36 -20.14 14.58
N ASP A 731 13.25 -19.20 14.21
CA ASP A 731 12.86 -17.79 14.00
C ASP A 731 11.92 -17.59 12.80
N ILE A 732 12.16 -18.33 11.70
CA ILE A 732 11.28 -18.36 10.54
C ILE A 732 9.93 -18.99 10.92
N ARG A 733 9.93 -20.11 11.64
CA ARG A 733 8.69 -20.81 12.03
C ARG A 733 7.83 -19.99 12.98
N ALA A 734 8.43 -19.35 13.99
CA ALA A 734 7.71 -18.47 14.90
C ALA A 734 7.06 -17.30 14.15
N MET A 735 7.79 -16.66 13.22
CA MET A 735 7.26 -15.58 12.38
C MET A 735 6.10 -16.04 11.48
N GLU A 736 6.20 -17.23 10.90
CA GLU A 736 5.15 -17.82 10.05
C GLU A 736 3.86 -18.11 10.82
N ASN A 737 4.00 -18.44 12.11
CA ASN A 737 2.88 -18.65 13.04
C ASN A 737 2.36 -17.35 13.68
N GLY A 738 2.94 -16.19 13.35
CA GLY A 738 2.54 -14.88 13.86
C GLY A 738 3.18 -14.47 15.21
N ASP A 739 4.06 -15.29 15.78
CA ASP A 739 4.77 -14.99 17.03
C ASP A 739 6.06 -14.20 16.73
N ILE A 740 5.91 -12.88 16.65
CA ILE A 740 6.99 -11.96 16.30
C ILE A 740 8.01 -11.79 17.44
N ASP A 741 7.58 -11.92 18.69
CA ASP A 741 8.46 -11.78 19.86
C ASP A 741 9.38 -13.00 19.98
N LEU A 742 8.83 -14.22 19.90
CA LEU A 742 9.62 -15.45 19.85
C LEU A 742 10.53 -15.47 18.62
N ALA A 743 10.04 -15.05 17.45
CA ALA A 743 10.88 -14.96 16.25
C ALA A 743 12.05 -13.99 16.43
N SER A 744 11.86 -12.88 17.14
CA SER A 744 12.90 -11.89 17.42
C SER A 744 13.95 -12.45 18.41
N GLU A 745 13.51 -13.14 19.46
CA GLU A 745 14.38 -13.81 20.43
C GLU A 745 15.21 -14.91 19.77
N GLU A 746 14.55 -15.82 19.04
CA GLU A 746 15.21 -16.93 18.36
C GLU A 746 16.19 -16.43 17.28
N LYS A 747 15.82 -15.41 16.50
CA LYS A 747 16.74 -14.83 15.51
C LYS A 747 18.01 -14.31 16.15
N LYS A 748 17.86 -13.60 17.28
CA LYS A 748 19.00 -13.11 18.05
C LYS A 748 19.85 -14.28 18.56
N ARG A 749 19.23 -15.32 19.14
CA ARG A 749 19.92 -16.53 19.64
C ARG A 749 20.73 -17.21 18.54
N LEU A 750 20.14 -17.41 17.36
CA LEU A 750 20.77 -17.99 16.17
C LEU A 750 21.96 -17.16 15.66
N GLU A 751 21.78 -15.84 15.51
CA GLU A 751 22.85 -14.95 15.07
C GLU A 751 23.98 -14.83 16.11
N GLU A 752 23.69 -14.99 17.40
CA GLU A 752 24.70 -15.08 18.48
C GLU A 752 25.44 -16.43 18.45
N LYS A 753 24.74 -17.57 18.29
CA LYS A 753 25.32 -18.91 18.12
C LYS A 753 26.28 -18.92 16.93
N GLN A 754 25.87 -18.40 15.78
CA GLN A 754 26.71 -18.29 14.59
C GLN A 754 27.96 -17.42 14.82
N ARG A 755 27.81 -16.26 15.46
CA ARG A 755 28.94 -15.36 15.77
C ARG A 755 29.94 -16.01 16.73
N ALA A 756 29.46 -16.75 17.74
CA ALA A 756 30.29 -17.51 18.66
C ALA A 756 31.03 -18.66 17.94
N ALA A 757 30.33 -19.45 17.12
CA ALA A 757 30.93 -20.54 16.35
C ALA A 757 32.03 -20.04 15.38
N ARG A 758 31.80 -18.91 14.69
CA ARG A 758 32.83 -18.26 13.87
C ARG A 758 34.04 -17.81 14.68
N LYS A 759 33.82 -17.19 15.85
CA LYS A 759 34.88 -16.73 16.75
C LYS A 759 35.70 -17.89 17.35
N ASN A 760 35.10 -19.07 17.50
CA ASN A 760 35.79 -20.27 17.93
C ASN A 760 36.63 -20.86 16.79
N ARG A 761 36.10 -21.00 15.57
CA ARG A 761 36.89 -21.43 14.39
C ARG A 761 38.10 -20.54 14.12
N SER A 762 37.96 -19.22 14.24
CA SER A 762 39.08 -18.27 14.11
C SER A 762 40.12 -18.35 15.23
N LYS A 763 39.92 -19.16 16.27
CA LYS A 763 40.90 -19.45 17.32
C LYS A 763 41.53 -20.84 17.18
N SER A 764 40.82 -21.80 16.57
CA SER A 764 41.32 -23.16 16.31
C SER A 764 42.06 -23.28 14.98
N ASP A 765 42.08 -22.23 14.16
CA ASP A 765 42.61 -22.22 12.78
C ASP A 765 41.90 -23.21 11.84
N GLU A 766 40.66 -23.57 12.19
CA GLU A 766 39.81 -24.48 11.43
C GLU A 766 39.03 -23.71 10.35
N GLU A 767 39.34 -23.98 9.08
CA GLU A 767 38.54 -23.48 7.97
C GLU A 767 37.14 -24.12 7.94
N TRP A 768 36.15 -23.33 7.47
CA TRP A 768 34.81 -23.85 7.27
C TRP A 768 34.76 -24.72 6.00
N LYS A 769 34.41 -25.99 6.16
CA LYS A 769 34.14 -26.90 5.04
C LYS A 769 32.63 -27.03 4.80
N THR A 770 32.20 -26.60 3.62
CA THR A 770 30.85 -26.83 3.08
C THR A 770 30.58 -28.32 2.89
N ARG A 771 29.31 -28.73 2.96
CA ARG A 771 28.94 -30.15 2.98
C ARG A 771 28.56 -30.70 1.62
N TRP A 772 27.80 -29.92 0.83
CA TRP A 772 27.14 -30.40 -0.38
C TRP A 772 27.62 -29.71 -1.64
N PHE A 773 28.33 -28.60 -1.51
CA PHE A 773 28.93 -27.86 -2.62
C PHE A 773 30.44 -27.65 -2.41
N GLN A 774 31.18 -27.59 -3.51
CA GLN A 774 32.62 -27.31 -3.53
C GLN A 774 32.93 -26.18 -4.53
N GLN A 775 33.98 -25.40 -4.25
CA GLN A 775 34.46 -24.41 -5.22
C GLN A 775 35.06 -25.10 -6.45
N GLY A 776 34.69 -24.65 -7.63
CA GLY A 776 35.18 -25.18 -8.90
C GLY A 776 35.09 -24.13 -10.01
N GLN A 777 35.52 -24.53 -11.22
CA GLN A 777 35.28 -23.75 -12.41
C GLN A 777 33.99 -24.21 -13.08
N ASN A 778 33.10 -23.27 -13.40
CA ASN A 778 31.93 -23.54 -14.23
C ASN A 778 32.38 -24.06 -15.61
N PRO A 779 31.90 -25.23 -16.06
CA PRO A 779 32.44 -25.93 -17.23
C PRO A 779 32.20 -25.21 -18.57
N HIS A 780 31.34 -24.18 -18.59
CA HIS A 780 30.98 -23.46 -19.81
C HIS A 780 31.57 -22.04 -19.89
N THR A 781 31.85 -21.41 -18.75
CA THR A 781 32.37 -20.03 -18.68
C THR A 781 33.78 -19.92 -18.11
N SER A 782 34.31 -21.00 -17.52
CA SER A 782 35.56 -21.03 -16.75
C SER A 782 35.61 -20.07 -15.56
N SER A 783 34.47 -19.50 -15.14
CA SER A 783 34.38 -18.66 -13.94
C SER A 783 34.40 -19.51 -12.67
N GLN A 784 34.86 -18.94 -11.56
CA GLN A 784 34.68 -19.53 -10.24
C GLN A 784 33.19 -19.68 -9.90
N ASP A 785 32.81 -20.83 -9.37
CA ASP A 785 31.42 -21.19 -9.03
C ASP A 785 31.39 -22.21 -7.89
N TRP A 786 30.20 -22.53 -7.37
CA TRP A 786 29.98 -23.57 -6.36
C TRP A 786 29.23 -24.74 -6.97
N LEU A 787 29.95 -25.84 -7.22
CA LEU A 787 29.44 -27.04 -7.87
C LEU A 787 28.91 -28.03 -6.83
N PHE A 788 27.77 -28.65 -7.12
CA PHE A 788 27.20 -29.70 -6.26
C PHE A 788 28.10 -30.94 -6.24
N SER A 789 28.31 -31.49 -5.05
CA SER A 789 29.25 -32.59 -4.78
C SER A 789 28.59 -33.98 -4.74
N GLY A 790 27.27 -34.06 -4.91
CA GLY A 790 26.50 -35.29 -4.72
C GLY A 790 26.23 -35.63 -3.25
N GLY A 791 25.78 -36.86 -2.97
CA GLY A 791 25.61 -37.42 -1.62
C GLY A 791 24.42 -36.91 -0.81
N TYR A 792 23.89 -35.72 -1.09
CA TYR A 792 22.79 -35.14 -0.30
C TYR A 792 21.53 -36.01 -0.27
N TRP A 793 21.15 -36.56 -1.43
CA TRP A 793 19.93 -37.35 -1.62
C TRP A 793 20.04 -38.78 -1.08
N ASP A 794 21.23 -39.23 -0.69
CA ASP A 794 21.47 -40.57 -0.13
C ASP A 794 21.02 -40.66 1.34
N ARG A 795 20.65 -39.52 1.95
CA ARG A 795 20.13 -39.37 3.33
C ARG A 795 21.08 -39.82 4.46
N GLU A 796 22.34 -40.14 4.15
CA GLU A 796 23.37 -40.51 5.13
C GLU A 796 23.96 -39.30 5.88
N TYR A 797 23.12 -38.61 6.67
CA TYR A 797 23.50 -37.40 7.39
C TYR A 797 24.37 -37.67 8.63
N ARG A 798 25.69 -37.72 8.43
CA ARG A 798 26.69 -37.89 9.49
C ARG A 798 27.45 -36.58 9.75
N GLN A 799 27.60 -36.21 11.03
CA GLN A 799 28.38 -35.04 11.48
C GLN A 799 27.98 -33.71 10.84
N LEU A 800 26.68 -33.48 10.60
CA LEU A 800 26.20 -32.20 10.09
C LEU A 800 26.45 -31.04 11.07
N PRO A 801 26.59 -29.80 10.58
CA PRO A 801 26.63 -28.62 11.44
C PRO A 801 25.41 -28.53 12.35
N ASP A 802 25.62 -28.20 13.62
CA ASP A 802 24.56 -27.79 14.53
C ASP A 802 24.45 -26.25 14.52
N ILE A 803 23.42 -25.73 13.83
CA ILE A 803 23.26 -24.31 13.55
C ILE A 803 22.03 -23.67 14.21
N TYR A 804 21.08 -24.47 14.70
CA TYR A 804 19.82 -23.97 15.29
C TYR A 804 19.79 -23.87 16.81
#